data_AF-A0A538S571-F1
#
_entry.id   AF-A0A538S571-F1
#
_cell.length_a   1.000
_cell.length_b   1.000
_cell.length_c   1.000
_cell.angle_alpha   90.00
_cell.angle_beta   90.00
_cell.angle_gamma   90.00
#
_symmetry.space_group_name_H-M   'P 1'
#
loop_
_entity.id
_entity.type
_entity.pdbx_description
1 polymer ?
#
loop_
_entity_poly.entity_id
_entity_poly.type
_entity_poly.pdbx_seq_one_letter_code
_entity_poly.pdbx_strand_id
1 'polypeptide(L)'
;MSRRQRSAPGLAEKAPRPSGSAAAPLAPGQPPPRPWEEIFSAASPEQQQQLLELAERQGLVYAHQLPQGASPPHADASRSLLCQLLSGQTESLQPVQCQPGTLHDTHLDAVQREAVFRALQTPDVCLIQGLPGTGKSRVVAEIIAQAADRAQRVLLLAPAAAALDRVLDLVAERDTVFAVRCLDPDETVSSLSPAIRTLTYAERVRSLNQQARERARQEIDAGKEKISRLRQDMTTWARLEQMTREHNVLAERRAALIARREGLFREAEAEVDQAEPQAASPFPASVSLELRVHEQALQDLGPRLQKLRSDIQAESSCLQNLDMRLLQIRPLAAARRRWKIWSVAFWQAWKRAATPQQVSDLQKERDCLQAHLCELESALRLLTKEQADVEAKFRACRARLVEEEVARRQRAVDNDLSVIDSDLAALQEAWDRTTAGLSRQTVKPAALSPAAVDAARDACRRELEQAQQQAALASEWNAFLQQTKDVFANRIPTYVNLVAATLRGLATDEHFGETLRNGSGGPQHFDLLILEEAEQVTDAELFRIARRASCWVLVGAPSGHVFSPAVRQTGRLAVPPPVCRLQAFASLWQHLHCDPRRLPYQWVYEGNRLCCRLRAVTADQKQALESERLADSPDIELRILTLPGSSPVLAELVFPPLMPVAEAKQYVFQELQELAAWASRPSLDWQDEPERVVLRLAECALPHETTVPLEAGIRECLGPPMNCTNTLAGSECVAPTCCMEFDRAAGWDRARAQDWFARHTGLRDLGRSVLLDKLHRMESGLGNFISALLREHEAPSANGQVTAKLDRVASVELVPVPPFAIQTNGGRERQGQALAQWLRKGGAGLELDLADPRQRDRLPREYRADLPGSGLVNFFEAQAIVRWLTTTGSQNTYPHVAILALYPAQAELIRRMVIQAPGLAALPFKIEIGTPGLLRQREAALILLSMTRSHTHRAVAFGESPEMLALALTRARQKLVIFGDAGTLARRGQWEGPLEHLDGTAAGRERHLIAHLVTLLDGQERSKPRQGNGA
;
A
#
# COMPACT_ATOMS: atom_id res chain seq x y z
N MET A 1 -68.49 61.16 -23.26
CA MET A 1 -69.64 60.87 -22.38
C MET A 1 -70.07 59.43 -22.59
N SER A 2 -70.22 58.67 -21.49
CA SER A 2 -71.03 57.44 -21.28
C SER A 2 -71.03 56.33 -22.36
N ARG A 3 -70.99 55.04 -22.04
CA ARG A 3 -71.23 54.31 -20.80
C ARG A 3 -70.79 52.86 -21.04
N ARG A 4 -70.20 52.29 -19.99
CA ARG A 4 -69.97 50.87 -19.71
C ARG A 4 -71.09 49.92 -20.17
N GLN A 5 -70.70 48.70 -20.55
CA GLN A 5 -71.26 47.46 -19.99
C GLN A 5 -70.14 46.43 -19.77
N ARG A 6 -70.27 45.68 -18.67
CA ARG A 6 -69.29 44.78 -18.04
C ARG A 6 -69.45 43.34 -18.51
N SER A 7 -68.38 42.55 -18.48
CA SER A 7 -68.36 41.19 -17.89
C SER A 7 -66.93 40.74 -17.56
N ALA A 8 -66.83 39.81 -16.61
CA ALA A 8 -65.78 39.50 -15.63
C ALA A 8 -64.57 38.67 -16.17
N PRO A 9 -63.50 38.44 -15.36
CA PRO A 9 -62.11 38.31 -15.81
C PRO A 9 -61.53 36.89 -15.82
N GLY A 10 -60.54 36.67 -16.69
CA GLY A 10 -59.63 35.51 -16.69
C GLY A 10 -58.21 35.96 -16.33
N LEU A 11 -57.59 35.23 -15.41
CA LEU A 11 -56.34 35.51 -14.71
C LEU A 11 -55.11 35.60 -15.63
N ALA A 12 -54.33 36.68 -15.46
CA ALA A 12 -53.04 36.87 -16.11
C ALA A 12 -51.92 36.22 -15.30
N GLU A 13 -51.15 35.33 -15.94
CA GLU A 13 -49.88 34.81 -15.44
C GLU A 13 -48.83 35.94 -15.40
N LYS A 14 -48.27 36.14 -14.20
CA LYS A 14 -47.14 37.02 -13.93
C LYS A 14 -45.86 36.38 -14.47
N ALA A 15 -45.19 37.09 -15.37
CA ALA A 15 -43.79 36.84 -15.74
C ALA A 15 -42.87 36.90 -14.49
N PRO A 16 -41.93 35.94 -14.31
CA PRO A 16 -40.90 36.06 -13.30
C PRO A 16 -39.74 36.93 -13.81
N ARG A 17 -39.34 37.88 -12.96
CA ARG A 17 -38.21 38.80 -13.12
C ARG A 17 -36.88 38.03 -13.16
N PRO A 18 -35.86 38.51 -13.89
CA PRO A 18 -34.50 37.99 -13.76
C PRO A 18 -33.87 38.54 -12.48
N SER A 19 -33.51 37.68 -11.53
CA SER A 19 -32.66 38.02 -10.39
C SER A 19 -31.20 37.89 -10.80
N GLY A 20 -30.50 39.02 -10.83
CA GLY A 20 -29.10 39.12 -11.23
C GLY A 20 -28.11 38.59 -10.20
N SER A 21 -26.97 38.13 -10.72
CA SER A 21 -25.68 38.13 -10.04
C SER A 21 -24.72 38.87 -10.97
N ALA A 22 -24.37 40.10 -10.60
CA ALA A 22 -23.44 40.93 -11.34
C ALA A 22 -22.01 40.42 -11.08
N ALA A 23 -21.47 39.63 -12.02
CA ALA A 23 -20.04 39.44 -12.15
C ALA A 23 -19.41 40.72 -12.74
N ALA A 24 -18.23 41.10 -12.23
CA ALA A 24 -17.47 42.25 -12.70
C ALA A 24 -17.21 42.18 -14.22
N PRO A 25 -17.20 43.32 -14.94
CA PRO A 25 -17.03 43.30 -16.40
C PRO A 25 -15.62 42.81 -16.77
N LEU A 26 -15.60 41.72 -17.56
CA LEU A 26 -14.43 41.21 -18.27
C LEU A 26 -13.82 42.32 -19.15
N ALA A 27 -12.49 42.32 -19.29
CA ALA A 27 -11.80 43.18 -20.26
C ALA A 27 -12.32 42.91 -21.69
N PRO A 28 -12.51 43.93 -22.55
CA PRO A 28 -13.11 43.73 -23.86
C PRO A 28 -12.15 42.95 -24.78
N GLY A 29 -12.56 41.76 -25.24
CA GLY A 29 -11.90 41.05 -26.34
C GLY A 29 -11.60 39.56 -26.16
N GLN A 30 -11.85 38.96 -24.99
CA GLN A 30 -11.68 37.51 -24.81
C GLN A 30 -13.02 36.76 -24.92
N PRO A 31 -13.14 35.72 -25.77
CA PRO A 31 -14.32 34.87 -25.81
C PRO A 31 -14.50 34.15 -24.45
N PRO A 32 -15.73 33.80 -24.05
CA PRO A 32 -15.95 33.00 -22.86
C PRO A 32 -15.20 31.65 -23.01
N PRO A 33 -14.54 31.15 -21.95
CA PRO A 33 -13.87 29.86 -22.00
C PRO A 33 -14.88 28.76 -22.25
N ARG A 34 -14.48 27.82 -23.09
CA ARG A 34 -15.32 26.68 -23.47
C ARG A 34 -15.45 25.69 -22.30
N PRO A 35 -16.59 25.01 -22.14
CA PRO A 35 -16.74 23.87 -21.23
C PRO A 35 -15.70 22.78 -21.51
N TRP A 36 -15.25 22.06 -20.48
CA TRP A 36 -14.31 20.93 -20.62
C TRP A 36 -14.79 19.91 -21.67
N GLU A 37 -16.07 19.60 -21.70
CA GLU A 37 -16.64 18.63 -22.64
C GLU A 37 -16.45 19.09 -24.10
N GLU A 38 -16.48 20.39 -24.37
CA GLU A 38 -16.23 20.98 -25.68
C GLU A 38 -14.73 21.08 -26.00
N ILE A 39 -13.88 21.35 -25.00
CA ILE A 39 -12.42 21.37 -25.15
C ILE A 39 -11.90 19.96 -25.46
N PHE A 40 -12.35 18.95 -24.71
CA PHE A 40 -11.93 17.56 -24.85
C PHE A 40 -12.44 16.93 -26.16
N SER A 41 -13.70 17.19 -26.52
CA SER A 41 -14.28 16.65 -27.77
C SER A 41 -13.74 17.31 -29.04
N ALA A 42 -13.29 18.57 -28.96
CA ALA A 42 -12.64 19.26 -30.06
C ALA A 42 -11.13 18.96 -30.19
N ALA A 43 -10.53 18.30 -29.19
CA ALA A 43 -9.12 17.95 -29.16
C ALA A 43 -8.83 16.68 -29.98
N SER A 44 -7.65 16.61 -30.61
CA SER A 44 -7.17 15.40 -31.29
C SER A 44 -6.96 14.24 -30.30
N PRO A 45 -6.91 12.96 -30.73
CA PRO A 45 -6.69 11.82 -29.83
C PRO A 45 -5.41 11.95 -28.97
N GLU A 46 -4.33 12.48 -29.54
CA GLU A 46 -3.08 12.76 -28.81
C GLU A 46 -3.26 13.89 -27.79
N GLN A 47 -4.01 14.94 -28.14
CA GLN A 47 -4.33 16.04 -27.22
C GLN A 47 -5.29 15.59 -26.10
N GLN A 48 -6.23 14.69 -26.39
CA GLN A 48 -7.10 14.07 -25.39
C GLN A 48 -6.28 13.26 -24.39
N GLN A 49 -5.32 12.47 -24.86
CA GLN A 49 -4.42 11.72 -23.99
C GLN A 49 -3.53 12.66 -23.16
N GLN A 50 -3.02 13.74 -23.74
CA GLN A 50 -2.28 14.77 -23.00
C GLN A 50 -3.15 15.51 -21.97
N LEU A 51 -4.42 15.77 -22.28
CA LEU A 51 -5.38 16.36 -21.35
C LEU A 51 -5.71 15.41 -20.19
N LEU A 52 -5.80 14.10 -20.46
CA LEU A 52 -5.97 13.07 -19.44
C LEU A 52 -4.72 12.94 -18.57
N GLU A 53 -3.52 12.90 -19.16
CA GLU A 53 -2.25 12.91 -18.42
C GLU A 53 -2.07 14.19 -17.60
N LEU A 54 -2.49 15.34 -18.13
CA LEU A 54 -2.45 16.62 -17.42
C LEU A 54 -3.46 16.63 -16.28
N ALA A 55 -4.66 16.07 -16.47
CA ALA A 55 -5.64 15.90 -15.42
C ALA A 55 -5.14 14.91 -14.34
N GLU A 56 -4.48 13.82 -14.72
CA GLU A 56 -3.86 12.86 -13.81
C GLU A 56 -2.73 13.50 -12.99
N ARG A 57 -1.79 14.21 -13.63
CA ARG A 57 -0.72 14.96 -12.96
C ARG A 57 -1.24 16.04 -12.02
N GLN A 58 -2.39 16.64 -12.37
CA GLN A 58 -3.08 17.60 -11.51
C GLN A 58 -3.93 16.95 -10.42
N GLY A 59 -4.06 15.62 -10.40
CA GLY A 59 -4.81 14.85 -9.39
C GLY A 59 -6.33 14.87 -9.58
N LEU A 60 -6.78 15.00 -10.83
CA LEU A 60 -8.18 15.17 -11.23
C LEU A 60 -8.78 13.92 -11.89
N VAL A 61 -8.01 12.84 -12.03
CA VAL A 61 -8.46 11.53 -12.52
C VAL A 61 -8.01 10.45 -11.53
N TYR A 62 -8.95 9.64 -11.04
CA TYR A 62 -8.68 8.52 -10.14
C TYR A 62 -8.91 7.19 -10.87
N ALA A 63 -8.17 6.14 -10.51
CA ALA A 63 -8.17 4.86 -11.20
C ALA A 63 -9.56 4.19 -11.35
N HIS A 64 -10.50 4.45 -10.41
CA HIS A 64 -11.88 3.93 -10.46
C HIS A 64 -12.79 4.62 -11.49
N GLN A 65 -12.30 5.67 -12.14
CA GLN A 65 -13.06 6.46 -13.13
C GLN A 65 -12.89 5.97 -14.56
N LEU A 66 -11.98 5.02 -14.77
CA LEU A 66 -11.91 4.25 -16.00
C LEU A 66 -13.13 3.31 -16.00
N PRO A 67 -13.97 3.29 -17.05
CA PRO A 67 -15.15 2.44 -17.08
C PRO A 67 -14.74 0.98 -16.92
N GLN A 68 -15.01 0.41 -15.74
CA GLN A 68 -14.97 -1.02 -15.54
C GLN A 68 -16.25 -1.60 -16.14
N GLY A 69 -16.09 -2.53 -17.08
CA GLY A 69 -17.18 -3.11 -17.90
C GLY A 69 -18.16 -4.02 -17.16
N ALA A 70 -18.45 -3.79 -15.88
CA ALA A 70 -19.42 -4.56 -15.12
C ALA A 70 -20.67 -3.73 -14.83
N SER A 71 -21.81 -4.13 -15.37
CA SER A 71 -23.11 -3.56 -15.02
C SER A 71 -23.39 -3.79 -13.53
N PRO A 72 -23.90 -2.79 -12.79
CA PRO A 72 -24.24 -2.96 -11.38
C PRO A 72 -25.36 -4.01 -11.22
N PRO A 73 -25.29 -4.90 -10.21
CA PRO A 73 -26.36 -5.86 -9.95
C PRO A 73 -27.67 -5.14 -9.60
N HIS A 74 -28.79 -5.67 -10.09
CA HIS A 74 -30.12 -5.08 -9.91
C HIS A 74 -30.54 -5.06 -8.43
N ALA A 75 -31.02 -3.91 -7.94
CA ALA A 75 -31.46 -3.68 -6.56
C ALA A 75 -32.54 -4.64 -6.02
N ASP A 76 -33.24 -5.36 -6.90
CA ASP A 76 -34.25 -6.36 -6.52
C ASP A 76 -33.62 -7.68 -6.02
N ALA A 77 -32.42 -8.03 -6.51
CA ALA A 77 -31.68 -9.21 -6.05
C ALA A 77 -31.26 -9.08 -4.58
N SER A 78 -30.73 -7.91 -4.21
CA SER A 78 -30.36 -7.55 -2.83
C SER A 78 -31.52 -7.69 -1.85
N ARG A 79 -32.71 -7.23 -2.23
CA ARG A 79 -33.91 -7.33 -1.38
C ARG A 79 -34.38 -8.78 -1.20
N SER A 80 -34.37 -9.57 -2.28
CA SER A 80 -34.71 -10.99 -2.23
C SER A 80 -33.77 -11.75 -1.29
N LEU A 81 -32.47 -11.48 -1.38
CA LEU A 81 -31.47 -12.11 -0.53
C LEU A 81 -31.67 -11.76 0.96
N LEU A 82 -31.89 -10.48 1.29
CA LEU A 82 -32.13 -10.09 2.69
C LEU A 82 -33.36 -10.77 3.29
N CYS A 83 -34.46 -10.90 2.52
CA CYS A 83 -35.66 -11.62 2.95
C CYS A 83 -35.38 -13.12 3.18
N GLN A 84 -34.61 -13.77 2.30
CA GLN A 84 -34.20 -15.17 2.47
C GLN A 84 -33.36 -15.36 3.73
N LEU A 85 -32.40 -14.47 3.98
CA LEU A 85 -31.53 -14.52 5.14
C LEU A 85 -32.29 -14.28 6.47
N LEU A 86 -33.18 -13.29 6.50
CA LEU A 86 -34.00 -12.99 7.68
C LEU A 86 -35.02 -14.09 7.99
N SER A 87 -35.44 -14.87 6.99
CA SER A 87 -36.31 -16.04 7.17
C SER A 87 -35.54 -17.33 7.49
N GLY A 88 -34.21 -17.28 7.56
CA GLY A 88 -33.37 -18.43 7.91
C GLY A 88 -33.15 -19.41 6.76
N GLN A 89 -33.48 -19.04 5.52
CA GLN A 89 -33.26 -19.86 4.33
C GLN A 89 -31.81 -19.76 3.85
N THR A 90 -30.88 -20.44 4.54
CA THR A 90 -29.43 -20.38 4.28
C THR A 90 -28.88 -21.56 3.48
N GLU A 91 -29.71 -22.57 3.16
CA GLU A 91 -29.29 -23.80 2.48
C GLU A 91 -28.72 -23.56 1.07
N SER A 92 -29.21 -22.53 0.37
CA SER A 92 -28.76 -22.15 -0.97
C SER A 92 -27.38 -21.47 -0.99
N LEU A 93 -26.84 -21.05 0.16
CA LEU A 93 -25.58 -20.34 0.24
C LEU A 93 -24.39 -21.30 0.21
N GLN A 94 -23.43 -20.99 -0.65
CA GLN A 94 -22.15 -21.68 -0.69
C GLN A 94 -21.21 -21.15 0.40
N PRO A 95 -20.51 -22.01 1.16
CA PRO A 95 -19.51 -21.59 2.13
C PRO A 95 -18.38 -20.78 1.47
N VAL A 96 -17.99 -19.68 2.09
CA VAL A 96 -16.89 -18.85 1.60
C VAL A 96 -15.60 -19.27 2.31
N GLN A 97 -14.64 -19.79 1.56
CA GLN A 97 -13.30 -20.05 2.07
C GLN A 97 -12.42 -18.82 1.87
N CYS A 98 -12.01 -18.20 2.97
CA CYS A 98 -11.20 -16.99 2.92
C CYS A 98 -9.71 -17.33 2.83
N GLN A 99 -9.03 -16.71 1.87
CA GLN A 99 -7.58 -16.83 1.72
C GLN A 99 -6.88 -15.68 2.46
N PRO A 100 -5.85 -15.95 3.28
CA PRO A 100 -5.11 -14.90 3.95
C PRO A 100 -4.33 -14.06 2.93
N GLY A 101 -4.40 -12.74 3.07
CA GLY A 101 -3.67 -11.77 2.25
C GLY A 101 -2.72 -10.87 3.06
N THR A 102 -2.16 -9.87 2.39
CA THR A 102 -1.40 -8.79 3.03
C THR A 102 -2.35 -7.70 3.52
N LEU A 103 -2.14 -7.22 4.74
CA LEU A 103 -2.89 -6.12 5.34
C LEU A 103 -1.96 -4.93 5.58
N HIS A 104 -2.50 -3.72 5.56
CA HIS A 104 -1.75 -2.51 5.89
C HIS A 104 -1.42 -2.47 7.37
N ASP A 105 -2.39 -2.83 8.20
CA ASP A 105 -2.20 -2.92 9.65
C ASP A 105 -1.66 -4.30 10.06
N THR A 106 -0.35 -4.33 10.34
CA THR A 106 0.36 -5.54 10.77
C THR A 106 0.13 -5.93 12.23
N HIS A 107 -0.49 -5.06 13.02
CA HIS A 107 -0.74 -5.28 14.45
C HIS A 107 -2.12 -5.87 14.75
N LEU A 108 -2.92 -6.18 13.73
CA LEU A 108 -4.19 -6.90 13.88
C LEU A 108 -3.94 -8.34 14.34
N ASP A 109 -4.73 -8.82 15.30
CA ASP A 109 -4.67 -10.21 15.72
C ASP A 109 -5.27 -11.17 14.67
N ALA A 110 -5.11 -12.48 14.86
CA ALA A 110 -5.56 -13.48 13.89
C ALA A 110 -7.07 -13.37 13.57
N VAL A 111 -7.91 -13.11 14.56
CA VAL A 111 -9.37 -13.03 14.42
C VAL A 111 -9.79 -11.73 13.72
N GLN A 112 -9.15 -10.61 14.04
CA GLN A 112 -9.33 -9.34 13.36
C GLN A 112 -8.89 -9.42 11.90
N ARG A 113 -7.75 -10.06 11.61
CA ARG A 113 -7.28 -10.30 10.24
C ARG A 113 -8.27 -11.15 9.46
N GLU A 114 -8.77 -12.22 10.06
CA GLU A 114 -9.82 -13.05 9.47
C GLU A 114 -11.10 -12.26 9.20
N ALA A 115 -11.52 -11.37 10.11
CA ALA A 115 -12.66 -10.48 9.90
C ALA A 115 -12.48 -9.58 8.68
N VAL A 116 -11.28 -9.00 8.50
CA VAL A 116 -10.97 -8.19 7.30
C VAL A 116 -11.04 -9.05 6.03
N PHE A 117 -10.43 -10.24 6.02
CA PHE A 117 -10.44 -11.10 4.84
C PHE A 117 -11.85 -11.60 4.49
N ARG A 118 -12.64 -12.05 5.48
CA ARG A 118 -14.04 -12.45 5.29
C ARG A 118 -14.88 -11.29 4.76
N ALA A 119 -14.74 -10.08 5.32
CA ALA A 119 -15.47 -8.91 4.84
C ALA A 119 -15.15 -8.55 3.37
N LEU A 120 -13.89 -8.71 2.94
CA LEU A 120 -13.45 -8.35 1.60
C LEU A 120 -13.64 -9.43 0.53
N GLN A 121 -13.83 -10.69 0.92
CA GLN A 121 -13.94 -11.85 0.01
C GLN A 121 -15.36 -12.41 -0.05
N THR A 122 -16.22 -12.05 0.90
CA THR A 122 -17.62 -12.45 0.88
C THR A 122 -18.38 -11.67 -0.20
N PRO A 123 -19.09 -12.34 -1.12
CA PRO A 123 -19.77 -11.66 -2.23
C PRO A 123 -21.08 -10.98 -1.83
N ASP A 124 -21.67 -11.38 -0.69
CA ASP A 124 -23.01 -11.00 -0.26
C ASP A 124 -23.03 -10.29 1.10
N VAL A 125 -22.91 -11.02 2.21
CA VAL A 125 -23.06 -10.47 3.57
C VAL A 125 -22.01 -11.04 4.52
N CYS A 126 -21.29 -10.15 5.20
CA CYS A 126 -20.39 -10.47 6.29
C CYS A 126 -20.89 -9.84 7.59
N LEU A 127 -20.91 -10.61 8.67
CA LEU A 127 -21.27 -10.15 10.01
C LEU A 127 -20.03 -10.12 10.90
N ILE A 128 -19.76 -8.98 11.52
CA ILE A 128 -18.70 -8.85 12.53
C ILE A 128 -19.35 -8.47 13.83
N GLN A 129 -19.29 -9.35 14.83
CA GLN A 129 -19.76 -9.05 16.17
C GLN A 129 -18.59 -8.98 17.12
N GLY A 130 -18.65 -8.07 18.09
CA GLY A 130 -17.65 -8.06 19.15
C GLY A 130 -18.09 -7.19 20.31
N LEU A 131 -17.59 -7.49 21.49
CA LEU A 131 -17.81 -6.65 22.66
C LEU A 131 -17.16 -5.27 22.47
N PRO A 132 -17.59 -4.26 23.24
CA PRO A 132 -16.91 -2.97 23.21
C PRO A 132 -15.43 -3.13 23.61
N GLY A 133 -14.52 -2.61 22.80
CA GLY A 133 -13.08 -2.73 23.06
C GLY A 133 -12.34 -3.82 22.28
N THR A 134 -13.03 -4.61 21.46
CA THR A 134 -12.43 -5.68 20.65
C THR A 134 -11.80 -5.22 19.33
N GLY A 135 -11.78 -3.90 19.08
CA GLY A 135 -11.14 -3.33 17.89
C GLY A 135 -12.01 -3.26 16.64
N LYS A 136 -13.35 -3.38 16.75
CA LYS A 136 -14.29 -3.27 15.61
C LYS A 136 -13.99 -2.10 14.65
N SER A 137 -13.90 -0.87 15.16
CA SER A 137 -13.61 0.31 14.31
C SER A 137 -12.24 0.26 13.63
N ARG A 138 -11.26 -0.43 14.22
CA ARG A 138 -9.93 -0.65 13.62
C ARG A 138 -10.01 -1.64 12.46
N VAL A 139 -10.78 -2.72 12.65
CA VAL A 139 -11.10 -3.70 11.58
C VAL A 139 -11.84 -3.02 10.44
N VAL A 140 -12.85 -2.19 10.74
CA VAL A 140 -13.60 -1.44 9.73
C VAL A 140 -12.70 -0.46 8.96
N ALA A 141 -11.84 0.28 9.65
CA ALA A 141 -10.88 1.17 8.99
C ALA A 141 -9.95 0.42 8.01
N GLU A 142 -9.50 -0.77 8.38
CA GLU A 142 -8.69 -1.62 7.50
C GLU A 142 -9.48 -2.17 6.31
N ILE A 143 -10.74 -2.59 6.51
CA ILE A 143 -11.63 -3.02 5.43
C ILE A 143 -11.81 -1.89 4.41
N ILE A 144 -12.09 -0.67 4.88
CA ILE A 144 -12.30 0.51 4.01
C ILE A 144 -11.07 0.78 3.16
N ALA A 145 -9.88 0.76 3.76
CA ALA A 145 -8.66 1.03 3.04
C ALA A 145 -8.32 -0.03 1.99
N GLN A 146 -8.49 -1.31 2.34
CA GLN A 146 -8.29 -2.41 1.40
C GLN A 146 -9.31 -2.37 0.24
N ALA A 147 -10.55 -1.97 0.52
CA ALA A 147 -11.56 -1.77 -0.51
C ALA A 147 -11.19 -0.58 -1.41
N ALA A 148 -10.73 0.53 -0.85
CA ALA A 148 -10.27 1.70 -1.59
C ALA A 148 -9.08 1.37 -2.53
N ASP A 149 -8.12 0.57 -2.08
CA ASP A 149 -6.99 0.11 -2.92
C ASP A 149 -7.43 -0.80 -4.06
N ARG A 150 -8.55 -1.51 -3.89
CA ARG A 150 -9.22 -2.30 -4.94
C ARG A 150 -10.11 -1.44 -5.84
N ALA A 151 -10.03 -0.12 -5.73
CA ALA A 151 -10.86 0.84 -6.45
C ALA A 151 -12.38 0.67 -6.20
N GLN A 152 -12.76 0.10 -5.06
CA GLN A 152 -14.17 -0.09 -4.67
C GLN A 152 -14.74 1.16 -3.99
N ARG A 153 -16.02 1.44 -4.23
CA ARG A 153 -16.77 2.49 -3.55
C ARG A 153 -17.44 1.94 -2.31
N VAL A 154 -17.14 2.56 -1.17
CA VAL A 154 -17.60 2.16 0.15
C VAL A 154 -18.61 3.17 0.70
N LEU A 155 -19.72 2.67 1.22
CA LEU A 155 -20.70 3.43 1.99
C LEU A 155 -20.61 3.02 3.46
N LEU A 156 -20.11 3.90 4.32
CA LEU A 156 -20.05 3.70 5.77
C LEU A 156 -21.24 4.38 6.44
N LEU A 157 -22.08 3.60 7.12
CA LEU A 157 -23.25 4.08 7.85
C LEU A 157 -23.16 3.74 9.32
N ALA A 158 -23.70 4.62 10.16
CA ALA A 158 -23.93 4.34 11.57
C ALA A 158 -25.16 5.12 12.08
N PRO A 159 -25.82 4.65 13.16
CA PRO A 159 -26.85 5.42 13.85
C PRO A 159 -26.32 6.72 14.47
N ALA A 160 -25.08 6.71 14.95
CA ALA A 160 -24.47 7.83 15.67
C ALA A 160 -23.24 8.39 14.95
N ALA A 161 -23.17 9.72 14.85
CA ALA A 161 -22.05 10.46 14.26
C ALA A 161 -20.69 10.09 14.88
N ALA A 162 -20.64 9.87 16.19
CA ALA A 162 -19.41 9.50 16.91
C ALA A 162 -18.79 8.16 16.46
N ALA A 163 -19.62 7.19 16.03
CA ALA A 163 -19.12 5.91 15.52
C ALA A 163 -18.45 6.11 14.15
N LEU A 164 -19.02 6.96 13.29
CA LEU A 164 -18.44 7.34 12.00
C LEU A 164 -17.13 8.09 12.21
N ASP A 165 -17.11 9.08 13.10
CA ASP A 165 -15.93 9.89 13.39
C ASP A 165 -14.75 9.03 13.79
N ARG A 166 -15.00 8.04 14.65
CA ARG A 166 -13.96 7.15 15.15
C ARG A 166 -13.29 6.33 14.04
N VAL A 167 -14.06 5.90 13.04
CA VAL A 167 -13.54 5.19 11.88
C VAL A 167 -12.83 6.16 10.94
N LEU A 168 -13.43 7.33 10.67
CA LEU A 168 -12.84 8.35 9.79
C LEU A 168 -11.49 8.85 10.30
N ASP A 169 -11.33 9.04 11.62
CA ASP A 169 -10.04 9.41 12.22
C ASP A 169 -8.92 8.40 11.91
N LEU A 170 -9.25 7.10 11.75
CA LEU A 170 -8.27 6.04 11.44
C LEU A 170 -7.97 5.92 9.94
N VAL A 171 -8.83 6.51 9.10
CA VAL A 171 -8.76 6.40 7.63
C VAL A 171 -8.29 7.72 6.99
N ALA A 172 -8.47 8.86 7.66
CA ALA A 172 -8.22 10.19 7.12
C ALA A 172 -6.79 10.42 6.59
N GLU A 173 -5.80 9.70 7.11
CA GLU A 173 -4.39 9.80 6.72
C GLU A 173 -3.99 8.89 5.54
N ARG A 174 -4.93 8.08 5.00
CA ARG A 174 -4.62 7.14 3.92
C ARG A 174 -4.83 7.79 2.54
N ASP A 175 -3.77 7.85 1.74
CA ASP A 175 -3.76 8.52 0.42
C ASP A 175 -4.77 7.96 -0.58
N THR A 176 -5.06 6.66 -0.51
CA THR A 176 -5.98 5.98 -1.43
C THR A 176 -7.45 6.23 -1.09
N VAL A 177 -7.75 6.85 0.06
CA VAL A 177 -9.12 7.09 0.51
C VAL A 177 -9.54 8.55 0.31
N PHE A 178 -10.37 8.79 -0.70
CA PHE A 178 -11.05 10.05 -0.91
C PHE A 178 -12.43 10.03 -0.21
N ALA A 179 -12.41 10.32 1.09
CA ALA A 179 -13.60 10.30 1.94
C ALA A 179 -14.41 11.61 1.91
N VAL A 180 -15.74 11.46 1.90
CA VAL A 180 -16.71 12.53 2.22
C VAL A 180 -17.58 12.13 3.41
N ARG A 181 -17.66 13.02 4.40
CA ARG A 181 -18.59 12.92 5.53
C ARG A 181 -19.84 13.77 5.28
N CYS A 182 -21.01 13.14 5.29
CA CYS A 182 -22.32 13.80 5.27
C CYS A 182 -22.74 14.15 6.70
N LEU A 183 -23.19 15.39 6.90
CA LEU A 183 -23.60 15.89 8.22
C LEU A 183 -25.10 15.74 8.41
N ASP A 184 -25.52 15.55 9.67
CA ASP A 184 -26.93 15.65 10.02
C ASP A 184 -27.42 17.11 9.93
N PRO A 185 -28.72 17.35 9.66
CA PRO A 185 -29.26 18.72 9.53
C PRO A 185 -29.05 19.61 10.76
N ASP A 186 -28.94 19.00 11.94
CA ASP A 186 -28.78 19.68 13.23
C ASP A 186 -27.29 19.80 13.65
N GLU A 187 -26.37 19.19 12.89
CA GLU A 187 -24.94 19.15 13.20
C GLU A 187 -24.20 20.37 12.60
N THR A 188 -23.28 20.95 13.38
CA THR A 188 -22.52 22.13 12.94
C THR A 188 -21.07 21.79 12.63
N VAL A 189 -20.51 22.37 11.57
CA VAL A 189 -19.11 22.13 11.16
C VAL A 189 -18.11 22.51 12.26
N SER A 190 -18.49 23.44 13.16
CA SER A 190 -17.66 23.90 14.28
C SER A 190 -17.49 22.87 15.41
N SER A 191 -18.40 21.89 15.54
CA SER A 191 -18.29 20.85 16.57
C SER A 191 -17.40 19.68 16.16
N LEU A 192 -16.99 19.61 14.89
CA LEU A 192 -16.17 18.54 14.34
C LEU A 192 -14.68 18.75 14.66
N SER A 193 -13.92 17.65 14.71
CA SER A 193 -12.46 17.72 14.80
C SER A 193 -11.86 18.37 13.54
N PRO A 194 -10.67 18.99 13.63
CA PRO A 194 -10.02 19.58 12.45
C PRO A 194 -9.82 18.58 11.31
N ALA A 195 -9.44 17.33 11.63
CA ALA A 195 -9.25 16.27 10.64
C ALA A 195 -10.56 15.97 9.90
N ILE A 196 -11.66 15.77 10.63
CA ILE A 196 -12.95 15.37 10.06
C ILE A 196 -13.61 16.53 9.30
N ARG A 197 -13.38 17.77 9.74
CA ARG A 197 -13.85 18.96 9.03
C ARG A 197 -13.36 19.00 7.58
N THR A 198 -12.12 18.55 7.32
CA THR A 198 -11.57 18.49 5.94
C THR A 198 -12.28 17.46 5.06
N LEU A 199 -12.96 16.48 5.67
CA LEU A 199 -13.72 15.44 5.00
C LEU A 199 -15.14 15.87 4.65
N THR A 200 -15.62 17.03 5.12
CA THR A 200 -16.94 17.53 4.75
C THR A 200 -16.97 17.90 3.26
N TYR A 201 -18.11 17.68 2.60
CA TYR A 201 -18.24 17.95 1.16
C TYR A 201 -17.80 19.38 0.78
N ALA A 202 -18.25 20.39 1.53
CA ALA A 202 -17.92 21.79 1.28
C ALA A 202 -16.42 22.10 1.45
N GLU A 203 -15.72 21.44 2.36
CA GLU A 203 -14.27 21.61 2.54
C GLU A 203 -13.48 20.81 1.48
N ARG A 204 -13.96 19.62 1.07
CA ARG A 204 -13.39 18.86 -0.05
C ARG A 204 -13.46 19.63 -1.37
N VAL A 205 -14.60 20.25 -1.68
CA VAL A 205 -14.74 21.16 -2.84
C VAL A 205 -13.70 22.27 -2.77
N ARG A 206 -13.59 22.95 -1.61
CA ARG A 206 -12.67 24.07 -1.45
C ARG A 206 -11.21 23.64 -1.58
N SER A 207 -10.83 22.56 -0.93
CA SER A 207 -9.47 22.00 -0.96
C SER A 207 -9.08 21.57 -2.37
N LEU A 208 -9.94 20.82 -3.07
CA LEU A 208 -9.69 20.36 -4.44
C LEU A 208 -9.59 21.55 -5.41
N ASN A 209 -10.50 22.53 -5.30
CA ASN A 209 -10.45 23.76 -6.08
C ASN A 209 -9.14 24.52 -5.86
N GLN A 210 -8.68 24.62 -4.62
CA GLN A 210 -7.44 25.31 -4.28
C GLN A 210 -6.22 24.56 -4.82
N GLN A 211 -6.13 23.25 -4.59
CA GLN A 211 -5.03 22.41 -5.05
C GLN A 211 -4.93 22.37 -6.58
N ALA A 212 -6.06 22.21 -7.29
CA ALA A 212 -6.10 22.20 -8.75
C ALA A 212 -5.62 23.55 -9.33
N ARG A 213 -6.03 24.67 -8.73
CA ARG A 213 -5.59 26.02 -9.14
C ARG A 213 -4.12 26.27 -8.85
N GLU A 214 -3.62 25.82 -7.71
CA GLU A 214 -2.22 25.98 -7.34
C GLU A 214 -1.31 25.15 -8.25
N ARG A 215 -1.66 23.88 -8.51
CA ARG A 215 -0.95 23.02 -9.46
C ARG A 215 -0.99 23.59 -10.88
N ALA A 216 -2.16 24.03 -11.35
CA ALA A 216 -2.27 24.65 -12.68
C ALA A 216 -1.40 25.91 -12.80
N ARG A 217 -1.28 26.70 -11.73
CA ARG A 217 -0.41 27.88 -11.69
C ARG A 217 1.07 27.51 -11.73
N GLN A 218 1.48 26.51 -10.95
CA GLN A 218 2.85 25.99 -10.94
C GLN A 218 3.26 25.46 -12.32
N GLU A 219 2.38 24.71 -13.00
CA GLU A 219 2.62 24.22 -14.37
C GLU A 219 2.75 25.36 -15.39
N ILE A 220 1.92 26.40 -15.29
CA ILE A 220 2.03 27.58 -16.17
C ILE A 220 3.37 28.29 -15.95
N ASP A 221 3.77 28.48 -14.69
CA ASP A 221 5.01 29.18 -14.37
C ASP A 221 6.24 28.35 -14.82
N ALA A 222 6.23 27.02 -14.61
CA ALA A 222 7.25 26.11 -15.13
C ALA A 222 7.31 26.12 -16.68
N GLY A 223 6.14 26.11 -17.35
CA GLY A 223 6.04 26.21 -18.80
C GLY A 223 6.61 27.53 -19.35
N LYS A 224 6.30 28.65 -18.69
CA LYS A 224 6.86 29.98 -19.04
C LYS A 224 8.37 30.02 -18.88
N GLU A 225 8.90 29.47 -17.79
CA GLU A 225 10.35 29.38 -17.59
C GLU A 225 11.03 28.55 -18.69
N LYS A 226 10.44 27.40 -19.05
CA LYS A 226 10.96 26.55 -20.13
C LYS A 226 10.97 27.30 -21.47
N ILE A 227 9.87 27.97 -21.83
CA ILE A 227 9.78 28.79 -23.05
C ILE A 227 10.82 29.91 -23.04
N SER A 228 11.01 30.59 -21.91
CA SER A 228 11.99 31.67 -21.76
C SER A 228 13.42 31.16 -22.01
N ARG A 229 13.79 30.03 -21.41
CA ARG A 229 15.12 29.40 -21.61
C ARG A 229 15.35 28.99 -23.07
N LEU A 230 14.38 28.31 -23.69
CA LEU A 230 14.48 27.90 -25.10
C LEU A 230 14.59 29.11 -26.05
N ARG A 231 13.89 30.22 -25.76
CA ARG A 231 14.04 31.47 -26.53
C ARG A 231 15.41 32.10 -26.34
N GLN A 232 15.97 32.05 -25.14
CA GLN A 232 17.32 32.56 -24.87
C GLN A 232 18.37 31.73 -25.63
N ASP A 233 18.28 30.41 -25.57
CA ASP A 233 19.13 29.50 -26.35
C ASP A 233 18.98 29.78 -27.86
N MET A 234 17.77 30.13 -28.32
CA MET A 234 17.52 30.41 -29.74
C MET A 234 18.40 31.56 -30.30
N THR A 235 18.80 32.51 -29.46
CA THR A 235 19.67 33.63 -29.86
C THR A 235 21.12 33.21 -30.12
N THR A 236 21.56 32.08 -29.56
CA THR A 236 22.94 31.59 -29.68
C THR A 236 23.20 30.83 -30.98
N TRP A 237 22.17 30.30 -31.65
CA TRP A 237 22.33 29.53 -32.89
C TRP A 237 22.95 30.31 -34.03
N ALA A 238 22.63 31.61 -34.15
CA ALA A 238 23.24 32.47 -35.18
C ALA A 238 24.77 32.51 -35.05
N ARG A 239 25.28 32.48 -33.81
CA ARG A 239 26.72 32.43 -33.54
C ARG A 239 27.32 31.07 -33.91
N LEU A 240 26.64 29.97 -33.57
CA LEU A 240 27.08 28.62 -33.93
C LEU A 240 27.12 28.42 -35.45
N GLU A 241 26.13 28.92 -36.19
CA GLU A 241 26.12 28.91 -37.66
C GLU A 241 27.31 29.67 -38.23
N GLN A 242 27.61 30.86 -37.71
CA GLN A 242 28.78 31.64 -38.13
C GLN A 242 30.08 30.84 -37.95
N MET A 243 30.26 30.19 -36.80
CA MET A 243 31.47 29.42 -36.49
C MET A 243 31.63 28.19 -37.41
N THR A 244 30.54 27.52 -37.79
CA THR A 244 30.63 26.42 -38.77
C THR A 244 31.06 26.89 -40.15
N ARG A 245 30.65 28.10 -40.57
CA ARG A 245 31.10 28.70 -41.84
C ARG A 245 32.59 29.04 -41.78
N GLU A 246 33.04 29.67 -40.69
CA GLU A 246 34.46 29.98 -40.46
C GLU A 246 35.32 28.71 -40.47
N HIS A 247 34.87 27.64 -39.82
CA HIS A 247 35.57 26.36 -39.81
C HIS A 247 35.70 25.74 -41.20
N ASN A 248 34.61 25.71 -41.98
CA ASN A 248 34.65 25.13 -43.32
C ASN A 248 35.64 25.87 -44.22
N VAL A 249 35.67 27.20 -44.17
CA VAL A 249 36.62 28.02 -44.95
C VAL A 249 38.07 27.71 -44.55
N LEU A 250 38.35 27.61 -43.24
CA LEU A 250 39.68 27.27 -42.74
C LEU A 250 40.08 25.83 -43.09
N ALA A 251 39.15 24.88 -42.99
CA ALA A 251 39.39 23.48 -43.32
C ALA A 251 39.67 23.26 -44.82
N GLU A 252 38.94 23.93 -45.71
CA GLU A 252 39.20 23.94 -47.15
C GLU A 252 40.57 24.53 -47.47
N ARG A 253 40.91 25.67 -46.85
CA ARG A 253 42.22 26.31 -47.02
C ARG A 253 43.37 25.44 -46.51
N ARG A 254 43.18 24.76 -45.38
CA ARG A 254 44.13 23.79 -44.83
C ARG A 254 44.36 22.63 -45.79
N ALA A 255 43.27 22.05 -46.32
CA ALA A 255 43.35 20.95 -47.28
C ALA A 255 44.10 21.36 -48.55
N ALA A 256 43.86 22.58 -49.06
CA ALA A 256 44.57 23.13 -50.22
C ALA A 256 46.08 23.29 -49.97
N LEU A 257 46.49 23.75 -48.78
CA LEU A 257 47.91 23.87 -48.41
C LEU A 257 48.59 22.51 -48.25
N ILE A 258 47.90 21.50 -47.68
CA ILE A 258 48.42 20.13 -47.59
C ILE A 258 48.65 19.55 -48.99
N ALA A 259 47.67 19.67 -49.89
CA ALA A 259 47.80 19.21 -51.26
C ALA A 259 48.96 19.92 -52.00
N ARG A 260 49.14 21.22 -51.76
CA ARG A 260 50.28 21.98 -52.29
C ARG A 260 51.61 21.48 -51.74
N ARG A 261 51.70 21.20 -50.43
CA ARG A 261 52.90 20.65 -49.76
C ARG A 261 53.37 19.36 -50.43
N GLU A 262 52.45 18.46 -50.75
CA GLU A 262 52.73 17.20 -51.46
C GLU A 262 53.13 17.41 -52.94
N GLY A 263 52.76 18.55 -53.53
CA GLY A 263 53.07 18.93 -54.90
C GLY A 263 54.35 19.74 -55.12
N LEU A 264 54.96 20.30 -54.05
CA LEU A 264 56.06 21.26 -54.16
C LEU A 264 57.28 20.76 -54.96
N PHE A 265 57.61 19.46 -54.87
CA PHE A 265 58.71 18.88 -55.63
C PHE A 265 58.44 18.93 -57.14
N ARG A 266 57.22 18.55 -57.56
CA ARG A 266 56.80 18.62 -58.97
C ARG A 266 56.72 20.05 -59.47
N GLU A 267 56.27 20.99 -58.63
CA GLU A 267 56.27 22.41 -58.96
C GLU A 267 57.70 22.95 -59.19
N ALA A 268 58.64 22.58 -58.32
CA ALA A 268 60.04 23.00 -58.44
C ALA A 268 60.75 22.36 -59.65
N GLU A 269 60.50 21.08 -59.95
CA GLU A 269 61.05 20.43 -61.14
C GLU A 269 60.50 21.03 -62.44
N ALA A 270 59.19 21.26 -62.52
CA ALA A 270 58.57 21.85 -63.71
C ALA A 270 59.07 23.29 -63.99
N GLU A 271 59.33 24.07 -62.94
CA GLU A 271 59.90 25.42 -63.06
C GLU A 271 61.36 25.40 -63.54
N VAL A 272 62.12 24.36 -63.19
CA VAL A 272 63.47 24.13 -63.70
C VAL A 272 63.46 23.67 -65.16
N ASP A 273 62.55 22.76 -65.52
CA ASP A 273 62.46 22.26 -66.90
C ASP A 273 61.97 23.34 -67.89
N GLN A 274 61.29 24.37 -67.39
CA GLN A 274 60.83 25.54 -68.17
C GLN A 274 61.78 26.75 -68.07
N ALA A 275 62.93 26.61 -67.43
CA ALA A 275 63.83 27.73 -67.16
C ALA A 275 64.44 28.32 -68.44
N GLU A 276 64.08 29.56 -68.77
CA GLU A 276 64.73 30.34 -69.83
C GLU A 276 66.05 30.99 -69.35
N PRO A 277 66.98 31.34 -70.26
CA PRO A 277 68.27 31.97 -69.91
C PRO A 277 68.16 33.33 -69.19
N GLN A 278 66.99 33.97 -69.22
CA GLN A 278 66.68 35.27 -68.61
C GLN A 278 65.56 35.17 -67.56
N ALA A 279 65.53 34.09 -66.78
CA ALA A 279 64.50 33.90 -65.77
C ALA A 279 64.49 35.02 -64.70
N ALA A 280 63.30 35.55 -64.39
CA ALA A 280 63.10 36.63 -63.43
C ALA A 280 63.18 36.20 -61.94
N SER A 281 63.09 34.90 -61.67
CA SER A 281 63.11 34.31 -60.33
C SER A 281 64.54 33.91 -59.93
N PRO A 282 64.97 34.09 -58.66
CA PRO A 282 66.32 33.76 -58.21
C PRO A 282 66.69 32.27 -58.40
N PHE A 283 65.72 31.37 -58.24
CA PHE A 283 65.94 29.92 -58.26
C PHE A 283 66.25 29.38 -59.68
N PRO A 284 65.40 29.61 -60.71
CA PRO A 284 65.73 29.22 -62.08
C PRO A 284 66.96 29.94 -62.63
N ALA A 285 67.22 31.19 -62.20
CA ALA A 285 68.44 31.90 -62.57
C ALA A 285 69.72 31.22 -62.07
N SER A 286 69.71 30.69 -60.83
CA SER A 286 70.82 29.91 -60.27
C SER A 286 71.04 28.59 -61.03
N VAL A 287 69.96 27.87 -61.40
CA VAL A 287 70.08 26.62 -62.16
C VAL A 287 70.57 26.89 -63.60
N SER A 288 70.08 27.94 -64.26
CA SER A 288 70.55 28.37 -65.59
C SER A 288 71.99 28.87 -65.60
N LEU A 289 72.52 29.35 -64.46
CA LEU A 289 73.94 29.70 -64.33
C LEU A 289 74.81 28.43 -64.31
N GLU A 290 74.44 27.44 -63.50
CA GLU A 290 75.13 26.15 -63.42
C GLU A 290 75.06 25.36 -64.74
N LEU A 291 73.91 25.44 -65.44
CA LEU A 291 73.76 24.85 -66.78
C LEU A 291 74.76 25.46 -67.77
N ARG A 292 74.95 26.78 -67.75
CA ARG A 292 75.94 27.47 -68.61
C ARG A 292 77.37 27.06 -68.31
N VAL A 293 77.73 26.94 -67.02
CA VAL A 293 79.06 26.47 -66.60
C VAL A 293 79.29 25.02 -67.07
N HIS A 294 78.26 24.17 -66.94
CA HIS A 294 78.30 22.79 -67.42
C HIS A 294 78.45 22.69 -68.95
N GLU A 295 77.66 23.45 -69.71
CA GLU A 295 77.74 23.50 -71.18
C GLU A 295 79.11 23.99 -71.67
N GLN A 296 79.67 25.03 -71.04
CA GLN A 296 81.03 25.50 -71.35
C GLN A 296 82.09 24.44 -71.10
N ALA A 297 82.03 23.74 -69.95
CA ALA A 297 82.97 22.66 -69.64
C ALA A 297 82.89 21.49 -70.64
N LEU A 298 81.68 21.13 -71.11
CA LEU A 298 81.50 20.12 -72.15
C LEU A 298 81.99 20.59 -73.53
N GLN A 299 81.80 21.87 -73.87
CA GLN A 299 82.31 22.47 -75.11
C GLN A 299 83.85 22.48 -75.17
N ASP A 300 84.54 22.62 -74.04
CA ASP A 300 86.00 22.56 -73.97
C ASP A 300 86.54 21.12 -74.06
N LEU A 301 85.83 20.15 -73.47
CA LEU A 301 86.25 18.74 -73.44
C LEU A 301 85.92 17.99 -74.74
N GLY A 302 84.81 18.33 -75.40
CA GLY A 302 84.32 17.66 -76.62
C GLY A 302 85.35 17.61 -77.77
N PRO A 303 85.91 18.75 -78.21
CA PRO A 303 86.92 18.80 -79.27
C PRO A 303 88.19 18.03 -78.90
N ARG A 304 88.59 18.05 -77.61
CA ARG A 304 89.77 17.34 -77.11
C ARG A 304 89.57 15.83 -77.15
N LEU A 305 88.41 15.33 -76.73
CA LEU A 305 88.03 13.92 -76.84
C LEU A 305 87.96 13.47 -78.31
N GLN A 306 87.37 14.30 -79.18
CA GLN A 306 87.26 13.98 -80.61
C GLN A 306 88.63 13.92 -81.28
N LYS A 307 89.55 14.84 -80.94
CA LYS A 307 90.93 14.85 -81.42
C LYS A 307 91.73 13.63 -80.95
N LEU A 308 91.66 13.28 -79.67
CA LEU A 308 92.33 12.06 -79.17
C LEU A 308 91.78 10.79 -79.83
N ARG A 309 90.47 10.71 -80.07
CA ARG A 309 89.87 9.59 -80.80
C ARG A 309 90.39 9.52 -82.24
N SER A 310 90.52 10.65 -82.93
CA SER A 310 91.07 10.67 -84.29
C SER A 310 92.56 10.32 -84.32
N ASP A 311 93.34 10.78 -83.33
CA ASP A 311 94.78 10.51 -83.24
C ASP A 311 95.03 9.01 -82.96
N ILE A 312 94.29 8.41 -82.02
CA ILE A 312 94.31 6.94 -81.78
C ILE A 312 93.93 6.17 -83.05
N GLN A 313 92.90 6.63 -83.78
CA GLN A 313 92.47 6.00 -85.03
C GLN A 313 93.52 6.11 -86.15
N ALA A 314 94.23 7.24 -86.23
CA ALA A 314 95.31 7.45 -87.20
C ALA A 314 96.54 6.59 -86.88
N GLU A 315 96.98 6.54 -85.63
CA GLU A 315 98.15 5.76 -85.22
C GLU A 315 97.90 4.26 -85.26
N SER A 316 96.70 3.80 -84.89
CA SER A 316 96.31 2.40 -85.04
C SER A 316 96.28 1.96 -86.50
N SER A 317 95.81 2.82 -87.41
CA SER A 317 95.87 2.59 -88.86
C SER A 317 97.31 2.54 -89.38
N CYS A 318 98.20 3.39 -88.83
CA CYS A 318 99.61 3.41 -89.17
C CYS A 318 100.35 2.15 -88.69
N LEU A 319 100.08 1.73 -87.45
CA LEU A 319 100.60 0.48 -86.87
C LEU A 319 100.17 -0.74 -87.70
N GLN A 320 98.90 -0.80 -88.11
CA GLN A 320 98.38 -1.85 -89.00
C GLN A 320 99.13 -1.89 -90.36
N ASN A 321 99.42 -0.74 -90.96
CA ASN A 321 100.15 -0.67 -92.22
C ASN A 321 101.62 -1.11 -92.06
N LEU A 322 102.27 -0.74 -90.95
CA LEU A 322 103.62 -1.17 -90.61
C LEU A 322 103.71 -2.68 -90.34
N ASP A 323 102.75 -3.25 -89.61
CA ASP A 323 102.67 -4.70 -89.38
C ASP A 323 102.51 -5.46 -90.70
N MET A 324 101.68 -4.95 -91.63
CA MET A 324 101.52 -5.51 -92.98
C MET A 324 102.82 -5.45 -93.80
N ARG A 325 103.60 -4.37 -93.70
CA ARG A 325 104.91 -4.26 -94.36
C ARG A 325 105.95 -5.20 -93.77
N LEU A 326 106.00 -5.34 -92.44
CA LEU A 326 106.87 -6.29 -91.75
C LEU A 326 106.57 -7.74 -92.16
N LEU A 327 105.29 -8.10 -92.34
CA LEU A 327 104.85 -9.41 -92.83
C LEU A 327 105.38 -9.72 -94.24
N GLN A 328 105.44 -8.72 -95.13
CA GLN A 328 105.92 -8.90 -96.51
C GLN A 328 107.45 -9.03 -96.60
N ILE A 329 108.21 -8.31 -95.77
CA ILE A 329 109.68 -8.22 -95.87
C ILE A 329 110.40 -9.32 -95.06
N ARG A 330 109.84 -9.76 -93.93
CA ARG A 330 110.42 -10.82 -93.07
C ARG A 330 110.83 -12.11 -93.82
N PRO A 331 109.99 -12.72 -94.67
CA PRO A 331 110.37 -13.95 -95.38
C PRO A 331 111.50 -13.73 -96.41
N LEU A 332 111.58 -12.53 -97.00
CA LEU A 332 112.62 -12.16 -97.98
C LEU A 332 113.98 -11.90 -97.31
N ALA A 333 114.01 -11.27 -96.15
CA ALA A 333 115.24 -11.07 -95.37
C ALA A 333 115.81 -12.39 -94.80
N ALA A 334 114.94 -13.33 -94.43
CA ALA A 334 115.34 -14.67 -93.98
C ALA A 334 115.98 -15.52 -95.11
N ALA A 335 115.53 -15.36 -96.36
CA ALA A 335 116.11 -16.05 -97.52
C ALA A 335 117.53 -15.56 -97.87
N ARG A 336 117.81 -14.26 -97.67
CA ARG A 336 119.12 -13.65 -97.96
C ARG A 336 120.22 -14.07 -96.98
N ARG A 337 119.88 -14.44 -95.74
CA ARG A 337 120.83 -14.98 -94.74
C ARG A 337 121.41 -16.37 -95.09
N ARG A 338 120.84 -17.10 -96.06
CA ARG A 338 121.20 -18.50 -96.36
C ARG A 338 122.17 -18.75 -97.54
N TRP A 339 122.73 -17.71 -98.19
CA TRP A 339 123.81 -17.82 -99.22
C TRP A 339 123.67 -18.95 -100.27
N LYS A 340 122.45 -19.20 -100.79
CA LYS A 340 122.18 -20.19 -101.85
C LYS A 340 121.94 -19.51 -103.20
N ILE A 341 123.01 -19.37 -103.99
CA ILE A 341 123.09 -18.60 -105.25
C ILE A 341 122.24 -19.14 -106.42
N TRP A 342 121.65 -20.33 -106.28
CA TRP A 342 120.85 -21.02 -107.32
C TRP A 342 119.32 -21.01 -107.08
N SER A 343 118.80 -20.24 -106.11
CA SER A 343 117.35 -20.16 -105.87
C SER A 343 116.73 -18.87 -106.42
N VAL A 344 115.55 -18.97 -107.08
CA VAL A 344 114.80 -17.83 -107.64
C VAL A 344 114.45 -16.78 -106.56
N ALA A 345 114.25 -17.22 -105.31
CA ALA A 345 114.02 -16.35 -104.16
C ALA A 345 115.25 -15.48 -103.79
N PHE A 346 116.48 -16.00 -103.99
CA PHE A 346 117.72 -15.23 -103.78
C PHE A 346 117.88 -14.12 -104.81
N TRP A 347 117.60 -14.39 -106.10
CA TRP A 347 117.68 -13.39 -107.17
C TRP A 347 116.57 -12.33 -107.08
N GLN A 348 115.36 -12.69 -106.63
CA GLN A 348 114.30 -11.72 -106.35
C GLN A 348 114.62 -10.85 -105.10
N ALA A 349 115.29 -11.41 -104.09
CA ALA A 349 115.77 -10.67 -102.91
C ALA A 349 117.00 -9.79 -103.17
N TRP A 350 117.82 -10.11 -104.18
CA TRP A 350 118.95 -9.27 -104.61
C TRP A 350 118.48 -7.99 -105.31
N LYS A 351 117.51 -8.09 -106.24
CA LYS A 351 116.96 -6.94 -106.98
C LYS A 351 116.10 -5.96 -106.15
N ARG A 352 115.55 -6.38 -105.01
CA ARG A 352 114.64 -5.54 -104.18
C ARG A 352 115.27 -4.97 -102.89
N ALA A 353 116.59 -5.04 -102.73
CA ALA A 353 117.35 -4.35 -101.67
C ALA A 353 116.80 -4.48 -100.23
N ALA A 354 116.17 -5.60 -99.86
CA ALA A 354 115.69 -5.82 -98.49
C ALA A 354 116.83 -6.34 -97.59
N THR A 355 117.26 -5.54 -96.60
CA THR A 355 118.34 -5.86 -95.66
C THR A 355 117.81 -6.23 -94.26
N PRO A 356 118.53 -7.07 -93.49
CA PRO A 356 118.16 -7.38 -92.09
C PRO A 356 118.07 -6.14 -91.19
N GLN A 357 118.80 -5.07 -91.55
CA GLN A 357 118.76 -3.77 -90.87
C GLN A 357 117.35 -3.14 -90.97
N GLN A 358 116.76 -3.12 -92.16
CA GLN A 358 115.40 -2.56 -92.38
C GLN A 358 114.32 -3.25 -91.56
N VAL A 359 114.41 -4.56 -91.34
CA VAL A 359 113.43 -5.28 -90.49
C VAL A 359 113.58 -4.86 -89.03
N SER A 360 114.81 -4.70 -88.53
CA SER A 360 115.06 -4.22 -87.17
C SER A 360 114.62 -2.77 -86.98
N ASP A 361 114.81 -1.93 -88.00
CA ASP A 361 114.42 -0.51 -87.94
C ASP A 361 112.88 -0.38 -87.93
N LEU A 362 112.18 -1.12 -88.80
CA LEU A 362 110.71 -1.18 -88.80
C LEU A 362 110.13 -1.80 -87.51
N GLN A 363 110.82 -2.75 -86.87
CA GLN A 363 110.40 -3.31 -85.59
C GLN A 363 110.51 -2.30 -84.44
N LYS A 364 111.59 -1.51 -84.40
CA LYS A 364 111.73 -0.42 -83.42
C LYS A 364 110.65 0.65 -83.64
N GLU A 365 110.33 0.95 -84.89
CA GLU A 365 109.28 1.90 -85.26
C GLU A 365 107.88 1.40 -84.81
N ARG A 366 107.60 0.10 -84.96
CA ARG A 366 106.38 -0.54 -84.43
C ARG A 366 106.28 -0.45 -82.92
N ASP A 367 107.33 -0.82 -82.19
CA ASP A 367 107.33 -0.83 -80.72
C ASP A 367 107.17 0.60 -80.15
N CYS A 368 107.74 1.60 -80.84
CA CYS A 368 107.57 3.02 -80.52
C CYS A 368 106.11 3.47 -80.70
N LEU A 369 105.48 3.16 -81.84
CA LEU A 369 104.07 3.49 -82.09
C LEU A 369 103.12 2.76 -81.14
N GLN A 370 103.44 1.51 -80.77
CA GLN A 370 102.61 0.74 -79.84
C GLN A 370 102.68 1.32 -78.42
N ALA A 371 103.85 1.81 -77.98
CA ALA A 371 103.96 2.55 -76.72
C ALA A 371 103.16 3.86 -76.74
N HIS A 372 103.23 4.61 -77.86
CA HIS A 372 102.51 5.88 -78.01
C HIS A 372 100.98 5.71 -78.06
N LEU A 373 100.48 4.64 -78.70
CA LEU A 373 99.05 4.28 -78.64
C LEU A 373 98.56 4.00 -77.22
N CYS A 374 99.34 3.27 -76.40
CA CYS A 374 98.98 3.04 -75.00
C CYS A 374 98.93 4.35 -74.19
N GLU A 375 99.83 5.30 -74.46
CA GLU A 375 99.80 6.63 -73.84
C GLU A 375 98.53 7.39 -74.24
N LEU A 376 98.18 7.41 -75.53
CA LEU A 376 96.95 8.06 -76.03
C LEU A 376 95.67 7.41 -75.47
N GLU A 377 95.60 6.09 -75.40
CA GLU A 377 94.45 5.37 -74.79
C GLU A 377 94.29 5.68 -73.30
N SER A 378 95.40 5.83 -72.57
CA SER A 378 95.38 6.22 -71.15
C SER A 378 94.87 7.66 -70.97
N ALA A 379 95.27 8.57 -71.86
CA ALA A 379 94.80 9.95 -71.88
C ALA A 379 93.30 10.06 -72.23
N LEU A 380 92.81 9.22 -73.16
CA LEU A 380 91.38 9.14 -73.49
C LEU A 380 90.55 8.73 -72.27
N ARG A 381 90.99 7.71 -71.52
CA ARG A 381 90.31 7.25 -70.29
C ARG A 381 90.22 8.35 -69.24
N LEU A 382 91.30 9.11 -69.04
CA LEU A 382 91.35 10.23 -68.11
C LEU A 382 90.31 11.30 -68.48
N LEU A 383 90.28 11.72 -69.75
CA LEU A 383 89.32 12.74 -70.23
C LEU A 383 87.86 12.25 -70.20
N THR A 384 87.58 10.98 -70.49
CA THR A 384 86.22 10.43 -70.32
C THR A 384 85.79 10.39 -68.86
N LYS A 385 86.72 10.17 -67.92
CA LYS A 385 86.44 10.28 -66.49
C LYS A 385 86.16 11.73 -66.10
N GLU A 386 86.95 12.68 -66.61
CA GLU A 386 86.69 14.12 -66.41
C GLU A 386 85.31 14.54 -66.92
N GLN A 387 84.87 14.03 -68.09
CA GLN A 387 83.52 14.26 -68.60
C GLN A 387 82.44 13.72 -67.63
N ALA A 388 82.57 12.46 -67.20
CA ALA A 388 81.63 11.85 -66.27
C ALA A 388 81.59 12.59 -64.91
N ASP A 389 82.74 13.08 -64.43
CA ASP A 389 82.85 13.87 -63.21
C ASP A 389 82.16 15.23 -63.35
N VAL A 390 82.24 15.89 -64.51
CA VAL A 390 81.53 17.14 -64.81
C VAL A 390 80.01 16.92 -64.87
N GLU A 391 79.54 15.85 -65.51
CA GLU A 391 78.12 15.49 -65.56
C GLU A 391 77.57 15.12 -64.16
N ALA A 392 78.33 14.36 -63.38
CA ALA A 392 77.95 14.00 -62.01
C ALA A 392 77.88 15.22 -61.08
N LYS A 393 78.86 16.15 -61.19
CA LYS A 393 78.86 17.42 -60.44
C LYS A 393 77.64 18.27 -60.78
N PHE A 394 77.28 18.40 -62.05
CA PHE A 394 76.10 19.16 -62.47
C PHE A 394 74.81 18.51 -61.94
N ARG A 395 74.65 17.19 -62.04
CA ARG A 395 73.48 16.47 -61.49
C ARG A 395 73.35 16.66 -59.98
N ALA A 396 74.46 16.56 -59.25
CA ALA A 396 74.47 16.77 -57.80
C ALA A 396 74.15 18.23 -57.42
N CYS A 397 74.68 19.20 -58.18
CA CYS A 397 74.41 20.62 -57.97
C CYS A 397 72.92 20.96 -58.24
N ARG A 398 72.37 20.46 -59.37
CA ARG A 398 70.95 20.62 -59.73
C ARG A 398 70.04 20.01 -58.65
N ALA A 399 70.31 18.78 -58.22
CA ALA A 399 69.52 18.13 -57.16
C ALA A 399 69.54 18.93 -55.86
N ARG A 400 70.72 19.39 -55.43
CA ARG A 400 70.87 20.21 -54.23
C ARG A 400 70.08 21.52 -54.30
N LEU A 401 70.14 22.24 -55.43
CA LEU A 401 69.39 23.49 -55.60
C LEU A 401 67.88 23.25 -55.55
N VAL A 402 67.37 22.18 -56.17
CA VAL A 402 65.96 21.79 -56.11
C VAL A 402 65.56 21.44 -54.67
N GLU A 403 66.36 20.67 -53.95
CA GLU A 403 66.12 20.33 -52.55
C GLU A 403 66.09 21.56 -51.63
N GLU A 404 67.05 22.49 -51.79
CA GLU A 404 67.11 23.72 -51.00
C GLU A 404 65.88 24.62 -51.24
N GLU A 405 65.41 24.73 -52.49
CA GLU A 405 64.21 25.51 -52.83
C GLU A 405 62.91 24.83 -52.36
N VAL A 406 62.79 23.50 -52.53
CA VAL A 406 61.65 22.73 -51.98
C VAL A 406 61.60 22.89 -50.47
N ALA A 407 62.74 22.80 -49.77
CA ALA A 407 62.80 23.02 -48.33
C ALA A 407 62.45 24.45 -47.90
N ARG A 408 62.74 25.47 -48.72
CA ARG A 408 62.30 26.85 -48.48
C ARG A 408 60.78 27.00 -48.64
N ARG A 409 60.22 26.49 -49.74
CA ARG A 409 58.77 26.54 -50.02
C ARG A 409 57.98 25.71 -48.99
N GLN A 410 58.50 24.57 -48.58
CA GLN A 410 57.91 23.73 -47.55
C GLN A 410 57.85 24.46 -46.21
N ARG A 411 58.91 25.18 -45.80
CA ARG A 411 58.90 26.03 -44.60
C ARG A 411 57.84 27.13 -44.67
N ALA A 412 57.63 27.75 -45.82
CA ALA A 412 56.59 28.76 -45.99
C ALA A 412 55.17 28.15 -45.86
N VAL A 413 54.91 27.01 -46.49
CA VAL A 413 53.63 26.30 -46.39
C VAL A 413 53.39 25.77 -44.97
N ASP A 414 54.43 25.25 -44.30
CA ASP A 414 54.33 24.74 -42.93
C ASP A 414 54.03 25.89 -41.94
N ASN A 415 54.58 27.09 -42.15
CA ASN A 415 54.22 28.28 -41.37
C ASN A 415 52.74 28.65 -41.57
N ASP A 416 52.26 28.71 -42.81
CA ASP A 416 50.84 29.02 -43.10
C ASP A 416 49.89 27.96 -42.51
N LEU A 417 50.27 26.67 -42.59
CA LEU A 417 49.53 25.58 -41.96
C LEU A 417 49.45 25.75 -40.44
N SER A 418 50.56 26.13 -39.79
CA SER A 418 50.58 26.34 -38.33
C SER A 418 49.64 27.46 -37.87
N VAL A 419 49.50 28.53 -38.66
CA VAL A 419 48.55 29.62 -38.38
C VAL A 419 47.12 29.11 -38.47
N ILE A 420 46.79 28.38 -39.54
CA ILE A 420 45.43 27.83 -39.73
C ILE A 420 45.10 26.78 -38.66
N ASP A 421 46.05 25.93 -38.28
CA ASP A 421 45.86 24.94 -37.21
C ASP A 421 45.59 25.62 -35.86
N SER A 422 46.28 26.73 -35.57
CA SER A 422 46.01 27.56 -34.38
C SER A 422 44.61 28.20 -34.42
N ASP A 423 44.21 28.75 -35.57
CA ASP A 423 42.89 29.37 -35.74
C ASP A 423 41.76 28.33 -35.60
N LEU A 424 41.93 27.12 -36.16
CA LEU A 424 41.00 26.01 -36.01
C LEU A 424 40.89 25.55 -34.54
N ALA A 425 42.00 25.49 -33.81
CA ALA A 425 42.00 25.14 -32.39
C ALA A 425 41.26 26.20 -31.53
N ALA A 426 41.51 27.49 -31.80
CA ALA A 426 40.81 28.58 -31.12
C ALA A 426 39.30 28.57 -31.42
N LEU A 427 38.92 28.27 -32.66
CA LEU A 427 37.53 28.15 -33.08
C LEU A 427 36.82 26.97 -32.40
N GLN A 428 37.51 25.83 -32.24
CA GLN A 428 37.01 24.67 -31.50
C GLN A 428 36.78 24.99 -30.01
N GLU A 429 37.71 25.67 -29.35
CA GLU A 429 37.54 26.08 -27.94
C GLU A 429 36.39 27.08 -27.76
N ALA A 430 36.22 28.02 -28.70
CA ALA A 430 35.08 28.93 -28.70
C ALA A 430 33.75 28.18 -28.90
N TRP A 431 33.75 27.12 -29.71
CA TRP A 431 32.58 26.28 -29.95
C TRP A 431 32.18 25.51 -28.69
N ASP A 432 33.15 24.89 -28.02
CA ASP A 432 32.92 24.14 -26.78
C ASP A 432 32.35 25.05 -25.68
N ARG A 433 32.84 26.29 -25.57
CA ARG A 433 32.29 27.29 -24.65
C ARG A 433 30.86 27.69 -24.99
N THR A 434 30.57 27.92 -26.27
CA THR A 434 29.24 28.36 -26.72
C THR A 434 28.20 27.23 -26.56
N THR A 435 28.57 25.99 -26.89
CA THR A 435 27.72 24.80 -26.72
C THR A 435 27.58 24.36 -25.25
N ALA A 436 28.55 24.67 -24.38
CA ALA A 436 28.40 24.52 -22.94
C ALA A 436 27.41 25.52 -22.34
N GLY A 437 27.27 26.71 -22.94
CA GLY A 437 26.31 27.74 -22.54
C GLY A 437 24.85 27.43 -22.85
N LEU A 438 24.58 26.48 -23.76
CA LEU A 438 23.22 26.00 -24.03
C LEU A 438 22.63 25.27 -22.81
N SER A 439 21.33 25.46 -22.57
CA SER A 439 20.66 24.82 -21.43
C SER A 439 20.69 23.28 -21.53
N ARG A 440 20.67 22.59 -20.38
CA ARG A 440 20.80 21.12 -20.31
C ARG A 440 19.71 20.34 -21.06
N GLN A 441 18.54 20.95 -21.28
CA GLN A 441 17.41 20.32 -21.96
C GLN A 441 17.46 20.49 -23.47
N THR A 442 18.25 21.44 -23.97
CA THR A 442 18.39 21.71 -25.40
C THR A 442 19.30 20.67 -26.05
N VAL A 443 18.83 20.08 -27.16
CA VAL A 443 19.63 19.16 -27.97
C VAL A 443 20.86 19.89 -28.49
N LYS A 444 22.05 19.41 -28.12
CA LYS A 444 23.33 20.00 -28.53
C LYS A 444 23.75 19.50 -29.91
N PRO A 445 24.36 20.36 -30.75
CA PRO A 445 24.89 19.93 -32.04
C PRO A 445 26.01 18.90 -31.84
N ALA A 446 25.92 17.78 -32.58
CA ALA A 446 26.81 16.63 -32.41
C ALA A 446 28.23 16.85 -32.95
N ALA A 447 28.39 17.79 -33.89
CA ALA A 447 29.67 18.11 -34.51
C ALA A 447 29.67 19.56 -35.00
N LEU A 448 30.86 20.11 -35.23
CA LEU A 448 31.07 21.44 -35.80
C LEU A 448 30.82 21.41 -37.31
N SER A 449 29.55 21.21 -37.70
CA SER A 449 29.11 21.13 -39.09
C SER A 449 27.76 21.81 -39.29
N PRO A 450 27.49 22.39 -40.48
CA PRO A 450 26.20 23.05 -40.75
C PRO A 450 25.00 22.13 -40.53
N ALA A 451 25.08 20.88 -41.02
CA ALA A 451 23.99 19.91 -40.88
C ALA A 451 23.68 19.54 -39.41
N ALA A 452 24.71 19.43 -38.56
CA ALA A 452 24.51 19.14 -37.14
C ALA A 452 23.89 20.32 -36.38
N VAL A 453 24.27 21.56 -36.74
CA VAL A 453 23.66 22.78 -36.18
C VAL A 453 22.20 22.91 -36.63
N ASP A 454 21.91 22.69 -37.90
CA ASP A 454 20.56 22.77 -38.45
C ASP A 454 19.62 21.75 -37.79
N ALA A 455 20.04 20.50 -37.67
CA ALA A 455 19.26 19.45 -37.03
C ALA A 455 18.97 19.76 -35.54
N ALA A 456 19.96 20.25 -34.80
CA ALA A 456 19.80 20.62 -33.39
C ALA A 456 18.90 21.86 -33.22
N ARG A 457 19.03 22.86 -34.10
CA ARG A 457 18.18 24.05 -34.15
C ARG A 457 16.72 23.71 -34.46
N ASP A 458 16.47 22.83 -35.43
CA ASP A 458 15.12 22.39 -35.77
C ASP A 458 14.48 21.55 -34.64
N ALA A 459 15.28 20.73 -33.94
CA ALA A 459 14.83 20.05 -32.72
C ALA A 459 14.42 21.06 -31.62
N CYS A 460 15.26 22.06 -31.35
CA CYS A 460 14.97 23.13 -30.40
C CYS A 460 13.73 23.94 -30.79
N ARG A 461 13.52 24.21 -32.09
CA ARG A 461 12.32 24.88 -32.60
C ARG A 461 11.06 24.06 -32.33
N ARG A 462 11.07 22.76 -32.65
CA ARG A 462 9.94 21.87 -32.37
C ARG A 462 9.63 21.79 -30.88
N GLU A 463 10.64 21.69 -30.03
CA GLU A 463 10.44 21.69 -28.57
C GLU A 463 9.85 23.00 -28.06
N LEU A 464 10.28 24.14 -28.61
CA LEU A 464 9.73 25.44 -28.27
C LEU A 464 8.26 25.56 -28.69
N GLU A 465 7.90 25.10 -29.89
CA GLU A 465 6.53 25.07 -30.38
C GLU A 465 5.63 24.18 -29.50
N GLN A 466 6.09 22.97 -29.16
CA GLN A 466 5.39 22.07 -28.25
C GLN A 466 5.22 22.68 -26.85
N ALA A 467 6.27 23.27 -26.29
CA ALA A 467 6.20 23.93 -24.98
C ALA A 467 5.21 25.11 -24.98
N GLN A 468 5.16 25.88 -26.07
CA GLN A 468 4.20 26.98 -26.25
C GLN A 468 2.76 26.47 -26.32
N GLN A 469 2.51 25.41 -27.09
CA GLN A 469 1.18 24.78 -27.18
C GLN A 469 0.73 24.23 -25.82
N GLN A 470 1.61 23.53 -25.10
CA GLN A 470 1.32 23.02 -23.76
C GLN A 470 1.03 24.14 -22.76
N ALA A 471 1.83 25.22 -22.76
CA ALA A 471 1.61 26.36 -21.86
C ALA A 471 0.32 27.13 -22.20
N ALA A 472 -0.04 27.23 -23.48
CA ALA A 472 -1.30 27.82 -23.93
C ALA A 472 -2.49 26.98 -23.42
N LEU A 473 -2.46 25.67 -23.62
CA LEU A 473 -3.49 24.75 -23.15
C LEU A 473 -3.62 24.76 -21.62
N ALA A 474 -2.50 24.75 -20.89
CA ALA A 474 -2.50 24.87 -19.43
C ALA A 474 -3.09 26.21 -18.95
N SER A 475 -2.85 27.30 -19.69
CA SER A 475 -3.41 28.62 -19.39
C SER A 475 -4.91 28.69 -19.65
N GLU A 476 -5.38 28.13 -20.77
CA GLU A 476 -6.81 28.00 -21.10
C GLU A 476 -7.53 27.15 -20.05
N TRP A 477 -6.92 26.03 -19.65
CA TRP A 477 -7.43 25.16 -18.60
C TRP A 477 -7.53 25.89 -17.24
N ASN A 478 -6.48 26.61 -16.82
CA ASN A 478 -6.53 27.39 -15.59
C ASN A 478 -7.59 28.50 -15.64
N ALA A 479 -7.76 29.16 -16.79
CA ALA A 479 -8.81 30.15 -16.98
C ALA A 479 -10.21 29.52 -16.82
N PHE A 480 -10.42 28.32 -17.37
CA PHE A 480 -11.64 27.54 -17.15
C PHE A 480 -11.85 27.22 -15.66
N LEU A 481 -10.83 26.72 -14.96
CA LEU A 481 -10.89 26.43 -13.50
C LEU A 481 -11.16 27.67 -12.63
N GLN A 482 -10.77 28.87 -13.09
CA GLN A 482 -11.03 30.12 -12.37
C GLN A 482 -12.46 30.63 -12.56
N GLN A 483 -13.00 30.51 -13.79
CA GLN A 483 -14.33 31.01 -14.11
C GLN A 483 -15.44 30.10 -13.59
N THR A 484 -15.19 28.81 -13.50
CA THR A 484 -16.21 27.86 -13.07
C THR A 484 -15.95 27.42 -11.63
N LYS A 485 -16.60 28.11 -10.67
CA LYS A 485 -16.48 27.81 -9.22
C LYS A 485 -16.95 26.39 -8.85
N ASP A 486 -17.84 25.82 -9.65
CA ASP A 486 -18.60 24.62 -9.30
C ASP A 486 -18.29 23.39 -10.17
N VAL A 487 -17.25 23.41 -11.01
CA VAL A 487 -16.87 22.25 -11.87
C VAL A 487 -16.72 20.99 -11.04
N PHE A 488 -15.97 21.11 -9.95
CA PHE A 488 -15.63 19.99 -9.11
C PHE A 488 -16.76 19.63 -8.14
N ALA A 489 -17.61 20.58 -7.76
CA ALA A 489 -18.76 20.28 -6.91
C ALA A 489 -19.62 19.19 -7.57
N ASN A 490 -20.02 19.38 -8.83
CA ASN A 490 -20.87 18.38 -9.50
C ASN A 490 -20.17 17.04 -9.80
N ARG A 491 -18.83 16.97 -9.72
CA ARG A 491 -18.04 15.76 -9.99
C ARG A 491 -17.53 15.05 -8.73
N ILE A 492 -17.47 15.70 -7.57
CA ILE A 492 -17.06 15.04 -6.31
C ILE A 492 -17.80 13.73 -6.05
N PRO A 493 -19.12 13.62 -6.27
CA PRO A 493 -19.81 12.36 -6.06
C PRO A 493 -19.27 11.19 -6.89
N THR A 494 -18.62 11.45 -8.04
CA THR A 494 -17.96 10.39 -8.85
C THR A 494 -16.50 10.15 -8.43
N TYR A 495 -15.85 11.13 -7.79
CA TYR A 495 -14.49 10.98 -7.22
C TYR A 495 -14.46 10.22 -5.89
N VAL A 496 -15.56 10.28 -5.14
CA VAL A 496 -15.63 9.70 -3.79
C VAL A 496 -15.71 8.18 -3.82
N ASN A 497 -14.71 7.56 -3.21
CA ASN A 497 -14.66 6.13 -2.93
C ASN A 497 -15.04 5.78 -1.48
N LEU A 498 -15.17 6.75 -0.57
CA LEU A 498 -15.78 6.54 0.76
C LEU A 498 -16.81 7.62 1.09
N VAL A 499 -18.08 7.23 1.25
CA VAL A 499 -19.13 8.10 1.81
C VAL A 499 -19.43 7.65 3.22
N ALA A 500 -19.27 8.54 4.20
CA ALA A 500 -19.59 8.28 5.60
C ALA A 500 -20.75 9.17 6.07
N ALA A 501 -21.84 8.57 6.55
CA ALA A 501 -23.04 9.31 6.90
C ALA A 501 -23.83 8.61 8.01
N THR A 502 -24.58 9.37 8.80
CA THR A 502 -25.62 8.76 9.65
C THR A 502 -26.79 8.33 8.77
N LEU A 503 -27.65 7.44 9.26
CA LEU A 503 -28.85 7.03 8.51
C LEU A 503 -29.75 8.23 8.16
N ARG A 504 -29.85 9.19 9.08
CA ARG A 504 -30.58 10.45 8.89
C ARG A 504 -29.84 11.39 7.94
N GLY A 505 -28.55 11.61 8.18
CA GLY A 505 -27.70 12.47 7.35
C GLY A 505 -27.70 12.04 5.89
N LEU A 506 -27.58 10.74 5.61
CA LEU A 506 -27.66 10.18 4.26
C LEU A 506 -29.01 10.44 3.61
N ALA A 507 -30.12 10.27 4.34
CA ALA A 507 -31.45 10.47 3.80
C ALA A 507 -31.72 11.93 3.41
N THR A 508 -31.11 12.88 4.13
CA THR A 508 -31.26 14.33 3.90
C THR A 508 -30.19 14.94 3.00
N ASP A 509 -29.11 14.22 2.71
CA ASP A 509 -27.97 14.74 1.94
C ASP A 509 -28.35 15.06 0.48
N GLU A 510 -27.89 16.22 -0.01
CA GLU A 510 -28.23 16.72 -1.35
C GLU A 510 -27.53 15.96 -2.48
N HIS A 511 -26.38 15.34 -2.21
CA HIS A 511 -25.49 14.74 -3.21
C HIS A 511 -25.54 13.21 -3.21
N PHE A 512 -25.72 12.61 -2.04
CA PHE A 512 -25.70 11.16 -1.83
C PHE A 512 -27.04 10.61 -1.32
N GLY A 513 -28.07 11.43 -1.12
CA GLY A 513 -29.39 11.00 -0.65
C GLY A 513 -30.29 10.31 -1.68
N GLU A 514 -31.50 9.94 -1.27
CA GLU A 514 -32.47 9.19 -2.10
C GLU A 514 -33.14 10.06 -3.19
N THR A 515 -33.35 11.35 -2.92
CA THR A 515 -33.96 12.30 -3.86
C THR A 515 -32.90 13.25 -4.42
N LEU A 516 -32.25 12.85 -5.52
CA LEU A 516 -31.40 13.76 -6.28
C LEU A 516 -32.27 14.85 -6.93
N ARG A 517 -32.17 16.10 -6.44
CA ARG A 517 -32.94 17.24 -6.97
C ARG A 517 -32.61 17.57 -8.44
N ASN A 518 -31.48 17.08 -8.96
CA ASN A 518 -30.97 17.40 -10.29
C ASN A 518 -31.10 16.21 -11.28
N GLY A 519 -32.33 15.76 -11.54
CA GLY A 519 -32.82 15.18 -12.80
C GLY A 519 -32.00 14.21 -13.67
N SER A 520 -30.88 13.63 -13.23
CA SER A 520 -29.95 12.92 -14.15
C SER A 520 -29.29 11.64 -13.58
N GLY A 521 -29.80 11.07 -12.49
CA GLY A 521 -29.35 9.75 -12.03
C GLY A 521 -30.21 9.24 -10.88
N GLY A 522 -30.43 7.93 -10.81
CA GLY A 522 -31.01 7.27 -9.63
C GLY A 522 -30.05 7.30 -8.43
N PRO A 523 -30.44 6.72 -7.28
CA PRO A 523 -29.56 6.63 -6.11
C PRO A 523 -28.22 5.98 -6.48
N GLN A 524 -27.11 6.57 -6.02
CA GLN A 524 -25.78 6.06 -6.32
C GLN A 524 -25.56 4.68 -5.69
N HIS A 525 -25.04 3.76 -6.51
CA HIS A 525 -24.65 2.41 -6.13
C HIS A 525 -23.23 2.37 -5.57
N PHE A 526 -23.01 1.54 -4.56
CA PHE A 526 -21.72 1.30 -3.91
C PHE A 526 -21.36 -0.18 -4.03
N ASP A 527 -20.07 -0.50 -4.03
CA ASP A 527 -19.62 -1.88 -4.07
C ASP A 527 -19.78 -2.54 -2.69
N LEU A 528 -19.50 -1.77 -1.63
CA LEU A 528 -19.50 -2.23 -0.25
C LEU A 528 -20.30 -1.27 0.66
N LEU A 529 -21.25 -1.81 1.41
CA LEU A 529 -21.91 -1.12 2.52
C LEU A 529 -21.32 -1.64 3.84
N ILE A 530 -20.84 -0.74 4.70
CA ILE A 530 -20.44 -1.06 6.06
C ILE A 530 -21.40 -0.36 7.02
N LEU A 531 -22.06 -1.14 7.88
CA LEU A 531 -22.97 -0.62 8.90
C LEU A 531 -22.39 -0.84 10.29
N GLU A 532 -21.94 0.22 10.94
CA GLU A 532 -21.50 0.20 12.35
C GLU A 532 -22.70 0.34 13.30
N GLU A 533 -22.59 -0.28 14.48
CA GLU A 533 -23.68 -0.39 15.47
C GLU A 533 -24.99 -0.96 14.88
N ALA A 534 -24.87 -2.00 14.05
CA ALA A 534 -25.98 -2.62 13.35
C ALA A 534 -27.11 -3.14 14.28
N GLU A 535 -26.81 -3.40 15.55
CA GLU A 535 -27.80 -3.78 16.57
C GLU A 535 -28.81 -2.67 16.91
N GLN A 536 -28.51 -1.40 16.59
CA GLN A 536 -29.40 -0.27 16.86
C GLN A 536 -30.31 0.06 15.66
N VAL A 537 -30.16 -0.65 14.53
CA VAL A 537 -30.86 -0.35 13.28
C VAL A 537 -32.10 -1.21 13.13
N THR A 538 -33.21 -0.58 12.72
CA THR A 538 -34.48 -1.28 12.50
C THR A 538 -34.49 -2.04 11.18
N ASP A 539 -35.33 -3.08 11.08
CA ASP A 539 -35.48 -3.87 9.85
C ASP A 539 -35.81 -2.98 8.64
N ALA A 540 -36.71 -2.00 8.81
CA ALA A 540 -37.13 -1.10 7.75
C ALA A 540 -35.97 -0.20 7.25
N GLU A 541 -35.12 0.26 8.15
CA GLU A 541 -33.92 1.02 7.80
C GLU A 541 -32.90 0.14 7.06
N LEU A 542 -32.67 -1.09 7.55
CA LEU A 542 -31.78 -2.05 6.90
C LEU A 542 -32.23 -2.35 5.47
N PHE A 543 -33.53 -2.59 5.26
CA PHE A 543 -34.09 -2.82 3.91
C PHE A 543 -33.87 -1.63 2.97
N ARG A 544 -33.93 -0.40 3.47
CA ARG A 544 -33.69 0.80 2.65
C ARG A 544 -32.24 0.91 2.22
N ILE A 545 -31.30 0.73 3.15
CA ILE A 545 -29.86 0.91 2.88
C ILE A 545 -29.25 -0.29 2.14
N ALA A 546 -29.75 -1.50 2.34
CA ALA A 546 -29.27 -2.72 1.69
C ALA A 546 -29.36 -2.67 0.15
N ARG A 547 -30.26 -1.86 -0.40
CA ARG A 547 -30.41 -1.66 -1.86
C ARG A 547 -29.32 -0.79 -2.48
N ARG A 548 -28.48 -0.15 -1.65
CA ARG A 548 -27.44 0.78 -2.10
C ARG A 548 -26.10 0.11 -2.39
N ALA A 549 -25.93 -1.16 -2.03
CA ALA A 549 -24.69 -1.88 -2.25
C ALA A 549 -24.92 -3.34 -2.61
N SER A 550 -23.95 -3.90 -3.34
CA SER A 550 -23.91 -5.32 -3.72
C SER A 550 -23.51 -6.24 -2.56
N CYS A 551 -22.60 -5.77 -1.70
CA CYS A 551 -22.08 -6.52 -0.55
C CYS A 551 -22.21 -5.71 0.74
N TRP A 552 -22.54 -6.36 1.86
CA TRP A 552 -22.77 -5.73 3.15
C TRP A 552 -21.86 -6.29 4.24
N VAL A 553 -21.27 -5.41 5.04
CA VAL A 553 -20.53 -5.73 6.26
C VAL A 553 -21.28 -5.12 7.42
N LEU A 554 -21.97 -5.95 8.20
CA LEU A 554 -22.75 -5.51 9.36
C LEU A 554 -21.90 -5.71 10.61
N VAL A 555 -21.60 -4.62 11.30
CA VAL A 555 -20.70 -4.58 12.46
C VAL A 555 -21.51 -4.19 13.68
N GLY A 556 -21.46 -5.02 14.72
CA GLY A 556 -22.30 -4.78 15.89
C GLY A 556 -21.83 -5.41 17.19
N ALA A 557 -22.61 -5.17 18.23
CA ALA A 557 -22.47 -5.79 19.53
C ALA A 557 -23.46 -6.97 19.69
N PRO A 558 -23.19 -7.92 20.61
CA PRO A 558 -24.15 -8.96 20.93
C PRO A 558 -25.43 -8.35 21.52
N SER A 559 -26.53 -8.47 20.78
CA SER A 559 -27.88 -8.21 21.25
C SER A 559 -28.25 -9.39 22.14
N GLY A 560 -28.45 -9.17 23.45
CA GLY A 560 -28.52 -10.28 24.41
C GLY A 560 -29.83 -11.09 24.37
N HIS A 561 -30.24 -11.56 23.21
CA HIS A 561 -31.18 -12.66 23.13
C HIS A 561 -30.44 -13.96 23.41
N VAL A 562 -30.99 -14.72 24.37
CA VAL A 562 -30.55 -16.06 24.74
C VAL A 562 -30.39 -16.90 23.47
N PHE A 563 -29.26 -17.58 23.36
CA PHE A 563 -29.05 -18.64 22.38
C PHE A 563 -30.24 -19.60 22.42
N SER A 564 -31.13 -19.54 21.43
CA SER A 564 -32.06 -20.64 21.21
C SER A 564 -31.23 -21.85 20.77
N PRO A 565 -31.38 -23.03 21.42
CA PRO A 565 -30.70 -24.24 20.98
C PRO A 565 -31.00 -24.50 19.51
N ALA A 566 -30.03 -25.01 18.76
CA ALA A 566 -30.18 -25.30 17.35
C ALA A 566 -31.32 -26.31 17.15
N VAL A 567 -32.42 -25.86 16.55
CA VAL A 567 -33.52 -26.76 16.17
C VAL A 567 -33.11 -27.45 14.87
N ARG A 568 -32.89 -28.77 14.91
CA ARG A 568 -32.75 -29.58 13.69
C ARG A 568 -34.00 -29.39 12.82
N GLN A 569 -33.84 -28.81 11.62
CA GLN A 569 -34.94 -28.68 10.65
C GLN A 569 -35.21 -29.99 9.89
N THR A 570 -34.30 -30.97 9.94
CA THR A 570 -34.30 -32.15 9.06
C THR A 570 -34.69 -33.48 9.72
N GLY A 571 -35.26 -33.48 10.94
CA GLY A 571 -35.72 -34.69 11.61
C GLY A 571 -37.10 -34.53 12.27
N ARG A 572 -37.86 -35.64 12.39
CA ARG A 572 -39.25 -35.77 12.88
C ARG A 572 -39.57 -35.20 14.29
N LEU A 573 -38.72 -34.37 14.89
CA LEU A 573 -38.83 -33.93 16.29
C LEU A 573 -38.47 -32.43 16.44
N ALA A 574 -39.27 -31.55 15.85
CA ALA A 574 -39.18 -30.10 16.02
C ALA A 574 -40.42 -29.55 16.75
N VAL A 575 -40.24 -28.95 17.92
CA VAL A 575 -41.18 -27.97 18.49
C VAL A 575 -40.51 -26.61 18.34
N PRO A 576 -41.13 -25.63 17.65
CA PRO A 576 -40.52 -24.31 17.50
C PRO A 576 -40.47 -23.59 18.85
N PRO A 577 -39.36 -22.90 19.19
CA PRO A 577 -39.30 -22.07 20.38
C PRO A 577 -40.31 -20.90 20.25
N PRO A 578 -40.74 -20.31 21.39
CA PRO A 578 -41.64 -19.17 21.38
C PRO A 578 -41.03 -18.02 20.58
N VAL A 579 -41.80 -17.50 19.62
CA VAL A 579 -41.41 -16.49 18.64
C VAL A 579 -41.22 -15.14 19.34
N CYS A 580 -40.01 -14.87 19.82
CA CYS A 580 -39.58 -13.48 20.05
C CYS A 580 -39.12 -12.91 18.71
N ARG A 581 -39.76 -11.83 18.25
CA ARG A 581 -39.36 -11.13 17.02
C ARG A 581 -38.02 -10.42 17.28
N LEU A 582 -36.92 -11.09 16.92
CA LEU A 582 -35.58 -10.54 16.98
C LEU A 582 -35.42 -9.39 15.99
N GLN A 583 -34.55 -8.42 16.31
CA GLN A 583 -34.12 -7.41 15.34
C GLN A 583 -33.32 -8.06 14.20
N ALA A 584 -33.26 -7.40 13.04
CA ALA A 584 -32.59 -7.92 11.85
C ALA A 584 -31.15 -8.41 12.11
N PHE A 585 -30.30 -7.63 12.77
CA PHE A 585 -28.90 -8.03 13.02
C PHE A 585 -28.81 -9.29 13.89
N ALA A 586 -29.59 -9.37 14.97
CA ALA A 586 -29.65 -10.55 15.84
C ALA A 586 -30.16 -11.79 15.08
N SER A 587 -31.17 -11.62 14.23
CA SER A 587 -31.72 -12.69 13.39
C SER A 587 -30.69 -13.20 12.39
N LEU A 588 -30.01 -12.29 11.69
CA LEU A 588 -28.94 -12.63 10.75
C LEU A 588 -27.79 -13.34 11.45
N TRP A 589 -27.37 -12.84 12.63
CA TRP A 589 -26.36 -13.51 13.45
C TRP A 589 -26.81 -14.91 13.87
N GLN A 590 -28.07 -15.09 14.24
CA GLN A 590 -28.60 -16.41 14.57
C GLN A 590 -28.56 -17.38 13.38
N HIS A 591 -28.88 -16.92 12.18
CA HIS A 591 -28.93 -17.79 10.99
C HIS A 591 -27.56 -18.04 10.34
N LEU A 592 -26.62 -17.09 10.43
CA LEU A 592 -25.33 -17.15 9.73
C LEU A 592 -24.13 -17.46 10.63
N HIS A 593 -24.24 -17.24 11.94
CA HIS A 593 -23.16 -17.55 12.87
C HIS A 593 -23.25 -18.99 13.37
N CYS A 594 -22.18 -19.74 13.11
CA CYS A 594 -22.04 -21.11 13.57
C CYS A 594 -21.49 -21.15 15.00
N ASP A 595 -22.40 -21.18 15.98
CA ASP A 595 -22.06 -21.31 17.40
C ASP A 595 -22.30 -22.75 17.91
N PRO A 596 -21.24 -23.52 18.20
CA PRO A 596 -21.37 -24.90 18.65
C PRO A 596 -21.95 -25.03 20.07
N ARG A 597 -22.02 -23.96 20.86
CA ARG A 597 -22.68 -23.98 22.19
C ARG A 597 -24.20 -24.11 22.08
N ARG A 598 -24.77 -23.92 20.89
CA ARG A 598 -26.20 -24.14 20.63
C ARG A 598 -26.59 -25.60 20.53
N LEU A 599 -25.62 -26.51 20.51
CA LEU A 599 -25.90 -27.94 20.57
C LEU A 599 -26.67 -28.25 21.87
N PRO A 600 -27.76 -29.03 21.80
CA PRO A 600 -28.66 -29.21 22.94
C PRO A 600 -28.12 -30.16 24.01
N TYR A 601 -26.94 -30.76 23.76
CA TYR A 601 -26.41 -31.85 24.58
C TYR A 601 -25.74 -31.33 25.85
N GLN A 602 -26.12 -31.88 26.99
CA GLN A 602 -25.46 -31.65 28.28
C GLN A 602 -25.21 -32.97 28.98
N TRP A 603 -24.04 -33.10 29.60
CA TRP A 603 -23.63 -34.30 30.34
C TRP A 603 -23.47 -33.97 31.81
N VAL A 604 -24.24 -34.66 32.65
CA VAL A 604 -24.32 -34.37 34.09
C VAL A 604 -24.37 -35.66 34.90
N TYR A 605 -23.74 -35.67 36.07
CA TYR A 605 -23.89 -36.76 37.04
C TYR A 605 -25.11 -36.54 37.93
N GLU A 606 -26.00 -37.54 37.98
CA GLU A 606 -27.11 -37.61 38.93
C GLU A 606 -26.78 -38.71 39.96
N GLY A 607 -26.23 -38.29 41.10
CA GLY A 607 -25.65 -39.24 42.06
C GLY A 607 -24.42 -39.93 41.47
N ASN A 608 -24.47 -41.26 41.28
CA ASN A 608 -23.41 -42.05 40.66
C ASN A 608 -23.71 -42.48 39.21
N ARG A 609 -24.81 -42.00 38.62
CA ARG A 609 -25.24 -42.32 37.26
C ARG A 609 -24.96 -41.16 36.32
N LEU A 610 -24.52 -41.48 35.11
CA LEU A 610 -24.27 -40.51 34.06
C LEU A 610 -25.57 -40.22 33.31
N CYS A 611 -25.93 -38.95 33.17
CA CYS A 611 -27.12 -38.49 32.46
C CYS A 611 -26.70 -37.67 31.22
N CYS A 612 -27.13 -38.11 30.04
CA CYS A 612 -27.04 -37.35 28.79
C CYS A 612 -28.38 -36.66 28.53
N ARG A 613 -28.42 -35.34 28.66
CA ARG A 613 -29.57 -34.55 28.23
C ARG A 613 -29.44 -34.30 26.74
N LEU A 614 -30.37 -34.83 25.97
CA LEU A 614 -30.45 -34.61 24.52
C LEU A 614 -31.17 -33.29 24.20
N ARG A 615 -31.93 -32.75 25.17
CA ARG A 615 -32.73 -31.53 25.03
C ARG A 615 -32.69 -30.69 26.29
N ALA A 616 -32.85 -29.38 26.14
CA ALA A 616 -33.06 -28.48 27.25
C ALA A 616 -34.47 -28.68 27.83
N VAL A 617 -34.56 -29.08 29.10
CA VAL A 617 -35.82 -29.27 29.82
C VAL A 617 -35.92 -28.18 30.90
N THR A 618 -36.98 -27.38 30.88
CA THR A 618 -37.21 -26.34 31.91
C THR A 618 -37.58 -26.95 33.26
N ALA A 619 -37.46 -26.19 34.35
CA ALA A 619 -37.82 -26.65 35.69
C ALA A 619 -39.27 -27.18 35.76
N ASP A 620 -40.20 -26.51 35.08
CA ASP A 620 -41.61 -26.92 35.01
C ASP A 620 -41.81 -28.19 34.17
N GLN A 621 -41.05 -28.35 33.09
CA GLN A 621 -41.12 -29.51 32.20
C GLN A 621 -40.53 -30.78 32.82
N LYS A 622 -39.63 -30.65 33.80
CA LYS A 622 -39.07 -31.81 34.51
C LYS A 622 -40.13 -32.66 35.20
N GLN A 623 -41.25 -32.05 35.60
CA GLN A 623 -42.37 -32.76 36.22
C GLN A 623 -43.18 -33.61 35.23
N ALA A 624 -43.03 -33.35 33.93
CA ALA A 624 -43.71 -34.04 32.83
C ALA A 624 -42.82 -35.07 32.12
N LEU A 625 -41.67 -35.41 32.71
CA LEU A 625 -40.78 -36.47 32.20
C LEU A 625 -41.28 -37.84 32.68
N GLU A 626 -41.53 -38.74 31.74
CA GLU A 626 -41.85 -40.15 31.99
C GLU A 626 -40.59 -41.00 31.81
N SER A 627 -40.30 -41.90 32.75
CA SER A 627 -39.14 -42.80 32.70
C SER A 627 -39.53 -44.19 32.21
N GLU A 628 -38.82 -44.70 31.21
CA GLU A 628 -38.95 -46.06 30.68
C GLU A 628 -37.56 -46.74 30.65
N ARG A 629 -37.49 -48.07 30.83
CA ARG A 629 -36.23 -48.82 30.72
C ARG A 629 -36.11 -49.41 29.32
N LEU A 630 -34.92 -49.33 28.72
CA LEU A 630 -34.70 -49.88 27.38
C LEU A 630 -34.84 -51.42 27.40
N ALA A 631 -35.61 -51.98 26.45
CA ALA A 631 -35.91 -53.40 26.41
C ALA A 631 -34.65 -54.29 26.29
N ASP A 632 -33.69 -53.87 25.47
CA ASP A 632 -32.46 -54.63 25.19
C ASP A 632 -31.32 -54.33 26.19
N SER A 633 -31.47 -53.30 27.01
CA SER A 633 -30.51 -52.91 28.07
C SER A 633 -31.24 -52.22 29.22
N PRO A 634 -31.89 -52.98 30.12
CA PRO A 634 -32.80 -52.43 31.13
C PRO A 634 -32.12 -51.52 32.17
N ASP A 635 -30.78 -51.52 32.20
CA ASP A 635 -29.98 -50.64 33.07
C ASP A 635 -29.83 -49.21 32.50
N ILE A 636 -30.21 -49.00 31.22
CA ILE A 636 -30.34 -47.68 30.59
C ILE A 636 -31.80 -47.21 30.73
N GLU A 637 -31.96 -46.02 31.29
CA GLU A 637 -33.28 -45.39 31.48
C GLU A 637 -33.47 -44.26 30.47
N LEU A 638 -34.58 -44.31 29.74
CA LEU A 638 -35.05 -43.32 28.79
C LEU A 638 -36.02 -42.38 29.52
N ARG A 639 -35.74 -41.07 29.52
CA ARG A 639 -36.67 -40.06 30.03
C ARG A 639 -37.32 -39.31 28.87
N ILE A 640 -38.62 -39.48 28.72
CA ILE A 640 -39.42 -39.00 27.60
C ILE A 640 -40.25 -37.81 28.08
N LEU A 641 -40.16 -36.70 27.37
CA LEU A 641 -40.97 -35.51 27.62
C LEU A 641 -42.25 -35.57 26.79
N THR A 642 -43.39 -35.53 27.48
CA THR A 642 -44.73 -35.52 26.85
C THR A 642 -45.44 -34.21 27.20
N LEU A 643 -45.44 -33.24 26.28
CA LEU A 643 -46.19 -31.99 26.46
C LEU A 643 -47.61 -32.10 25.89
N PRO A 644 -48.60 -31.39 26.46
CA PRO A 644 -49.97 -31.41 25.95
C PRO A 644 -50.03 -30.96 24.48
N GLY A 645 -50.52 -31.84 23.59
CA GLY A 645 -50.67 -31.54 22.16
C GLY A 645 -49.41 -31.74 21.29
N SER A 646 -48.32 -32.27 21.83
CA SER A 646 -47.12 -32.64 21.05
C SER A 646 -46.85 -34.15 21.09
N SER A 647 -46.11 -34.66 20.11
CA SER A 647 -45.59 -36.03 20.15
C SER A 647 -44.60 -36.20 21.33
N PRO A 648 -44.56 -37.37 21.98
CA PRO A 648 -43.56 -37.66 23.01
C PRO A 648 -42.15 -37.60 22.42
N VAL A 649 -41.21 -37.04 23.18
CA VAL A 649 -39.83 -36.81 22.71
C VAL A 649 -38.82 -37.29 23.74
N LEU A 650 -37.85 -38.10 23.33
CA LEU A 650 -36.73 -38.48 24.20
C LEU A 650 -35.93 -37.23 24.60
N ALA A 651 -35.86 -36.96 25.90
CA ALA A 651 -35.24 -35.77 26.47
C ALA A 651 -33.92 -36.09 27.18
N GLU A 652 -33.85 -37.18 27.95
CA GLU A 652 -32.64 -37.58 28.67
C GLU A 652 -32.42 -39.10 28.60
N LEU A 653 -31.14 -39.50 28.66
CA LEU A 653 -30.68 -40.88 28.80
C LEU A 653 -29.89 -41.00 30.09
N VAL A 654 -30.25 -41.94 30.95
CA VAL A 654 -29.52 -42.19 32.20
C VAL A 654 -28.87 -43.56 32.13
N PHE A 655 -27.55 -43.56 32.20
CA PHE A 655 -26.72 -44.74 32.07
C PHE A 655 -26.54 -45.48 33.41
N PRO A 656 -26.10 -46.75 33.39
CA PRO A 656 -25.79 -47.51 34.59
C PRO A 656 -24.67 -46.86 35.41
N PRO A 657 -24.62 -47.08 36.73
CA PRO A 657 -23.53 -46.60 37.56
C PRO A 657 -22.19 -47.22 37.12
N LEU A 658 -21.09 -46.47 37.22
CA LEU A 658 -19.72 -46.84 36.83
C LEU A 658 -19.43 -46.92 35.31
N MET A 659 -20.43 -46.71 34.44
CA MET A 659 -20.18 -46.64 32.99
C MET A 659 -19.27 -45.44 32.66
N PRO A 660 -18.11 -45.65 32.01
CA PRO A 660 -17.23 -44.55 31.61
C PRO A 660 -17.93 -43.62 30.62
N VAL A 661 -17.67 -42.30 30.72
CA VAL A 661 -18.24 -41.30 29.80
C VAL A 661 -17.96 -41.60 28.34
N ALA A 662 -16.79 -42.16 28.02
CA ALA A 662 -16.42 -42.52 26.65
C ALA A 662 -17.33 -43.62 26.09
N GLU A 663 -17.61 -44.66 26.87
CA GLU A 663 -18.49 -45.75 26.48
C GLU A 663 -19.94 -45.27 26.31
N ALA A 664 -20.42 -44.43 27.23
CA ALA A 664 -21.75 -43.84 27.14
C ALA A 664 -21.90 -42.91 25.91
N LYS A 665 -20.88 -42.07 25.62
CA LYS A 665 -20.88 -41.22 24.41
C LYS A 665 -20.86 -42.05 23.13
N GLN A 666 -20.04 -43.11 23.10
CA GLN A 666 -19.98 -44.03 21.97
C GLN A 666 -21.33 -44.72 21.74
N TYR A 667 -22.00 -45.15 22.82
CA TYR A 667 -23.34 -45.72 22.75
C TYR A 667 -24.36 -44.75 22.14
N VAL A 668 -24.39 -43.49 22.60
CA VAL A 668 -25.29 -42.47 22.04
C VAL A 668 -25.04 -42.27 20.54
N PHE A 669 -23.78 -42.21 20.12
CA PHE A 669 -23.44 -42.05 18.72
C PHE A 669 -23.83 -43.28 17.88
N GLN A 670 -23.56 -44.50 18.35
CA GLN A 670 -23.86 -45.72 17.61
C GLN A 670 -25.37 -45.98 17.48
N GLU A 671 -26.11 -45.87 18.57
CA GLU A 671 -27.53 -46.23 18.62
C GLU A 671 -28.45 -45.10 18.14
N LEU A 672 -28.13 -43.86 18.48
CA LEU A 672 -28.99 -42.71 18.14
C LEU A 672 -28.48 -41.92 16.93
N GLN A 673 -27.27 -42.19 16.44
CA GLN A 673 -26.63 -41.39 15.39
C GLN A 673 -26.56 -39.89 15.77
N GLU A 674 -26.45 -39.62 17.08
CA GLU A 674 -26.40 -38.29 17.66
C GLU A 674 -24.97 -38.00 18.14
N LEU A 675 -24.34 -36.94 17.60
CA LEU A 675 -23.07 -36.46 18.12
C LEU A 675 -23.33 -35.61 19.37
N ALA A 676 -23.35 -36.26 20.54
CA ALA A 676 -23.58 -35.63 21.84
C ALA A 676 -22.38 -34.81 22.35
N ALA A 677 -21.80 -33.99 21.46
CA ALA A 677 -20.70 -33.09 21.75
C ALA A 677 -21.20 -31.86 22.52
N TRP A 678 -20.52 -31.57 23.62
CA TRP A 678 -20.69 -30.33 24.37
C TRP A 678 -19.49 -29.40 24.09
N ALA A 679 -19.73 -28.24 23.49
CA ALA A 679 -18.70 -27.25 23.19
C ALA A 679 -18.74 -26.09 24.19
N SER A 680 -17.58 -25.51 24.49
CA SER A 680 -17.46 -24.30 25.31
C SER A 680 -17.03 -23.06 24.52
N ARG A 681 -16.50 -23.24 23.30
CA ARG A 681 -16.10 -22.12 22.42
C ARG A 681 -17.28 -21.57 21.62
N PRO A 682 -17.31 -20.25 21.35
CA PRO A 682 -18.39 -19.60 20.60
C PRO A 682 -18.31 -19.79 19.08
N SER A 683 -17.23 -20.34 18.56
CA SER A 683 -16.99 -20.52 17.12
C SER A 683 -16.22 -21.81 16.84
N LEU A 684 -16.35 -22.32 15.61
CA LEU A 684 -15.57 -23.47 15.14
C LEU A 684 -14.15 -23.04 14.77
N ASP A 685 -13.15 -23.76 15.29
CA ASP A 685 -11.73 -23.52 15.01
C ASP A 685 -11.13 -24.77 14.34
N TRP A 686 -11.01 -24.70 13.01
CA TRP A 686 -10.49 -25.78 12.16
C TRP A 686 -8.99 -25.59 11.93
N GLN A 687 -8.20 -26.54 12.43
CA GLN A 687 -6.75 -26.58 12.27
C GLN A 687 -6.38 -27.70 11.29
N ASP A 688 -5.57 -27.35 10.30
CA ASP A 688 -5.10 -28.27 9.30
C ASP A 688 -3.67 -28.72 9.64
N GLU A 689 -3.53 -29.90 10.23
CA GLU A 689 -2.23 -30.49 10.58
C GLU A 689 -1.79 -31.49 9.48
N PRO A 690 -0.48 -31.77 9.35
CA PRO A 690 0.03 -32.65 8.30
C PRO A 690 -0.58 -34.07 8.30
N GLU A 691 -0.87 -34.62 9.48
CA GLU A 691 -1.36 -35.99 9.65
C GLU A 691 -2.87 -36.08 9.92
N ARG A 692 -3.51 -34.97 10.30
CA ARG A 692 -4.92 -34.96 10.72
C ARG A 692 -5.55 -33.57 10.56
N VAL A 693 -6.86 -33.53 10.45
CA VAL A 693 -7.65 -32.30 10.58
C VAL A 693 -8.24 -32.25 11.98
N VAL A 694 -8.10 -31.13 12.67
CA VAL A 694 -8.56 -30.97 14.06
C VAL A 694 -9.62 -29.88 14.14
N LEU A 695 -10.79 -30.20 14.68
CA LEU A 695 -11.82 -29.22 15.05
C LEU A 695 -11.75 -28.99 16.56
N ARG A 696 -11.41 -27.78 16.99
CA ARG A 696 -11.43 -27.41 18.42
C ARG A 696 -12.80 -26.88 18.84
N LEU A 697 -13.32 -27.42 19.95
CA LEU A 697 -14.62 -27.06 20.53
C LEU A 697 -14.50 -26.52 21.97
N ALA A 698 -13.33 -26.63 22.60
CA ALA A 698 -13.00 -26.00 23.89
C ALA A 698 -11.67 -25.22 23.85
N GLU A 699 -11.48 -24.30 24.80
CA GLU A 699 -10.25 -23.50 24.94
C GLU A 699 -9.09 -24.24 25.62
N CYS A 700 -9.33 -25.45 26.12
CA CYS A 700 -8.30 -26.24 26.79
C CYS A 700 -7.12 -26.53 25.84
N ALA A 701 -5.91 -26.16 26.26
CA ALA A 701 -4.68 -26.35 25.49
C ALA A 701 -4.18 -27.80 25.48
N LEU A 702 -4.66 -28.65 26.41
CA LEU A 702 -4.24 -30.04 26.56
C LEU A 702 -5.49 -30.94 26.52
N PRO A 703 -5.64 -31.82 25.52
CA PRO A 703 -6.66 -32.86 25.57
C PRO A 703 -6.43 -33.75 26.78
N HIS A 704 -7.49 -34.13 27.49
CA HIS A 704 -7.41 -35.10 28.56
C HIS A 704 -7.22 -36.50 27.95
N GLU A 705 -6.67 -37.46 28.70
CA GLU A 705 -6.33 -38.81 28.20
C GLU A 705 -7.53 -39.62 27.65
N THR A 706 -8.76 -39.14 27.82
CA THR A 706 -9.98 -39.83 27.38
C THR A 706 -10.35 -39.45 25.94
N THR A 707 -10.33 -40.44 25.05
CA THR A 707 -10.79 -40.32 23.66
C THR A 707 -11.97 -41.26 23.40
N VAL A 708 -12.93 -40.81 22.60
CA VAL A 708 -14.11 -41.57 22.19
C VAL A 708 -13.98 -41.88 20.69
N PRO A 709 -13.84 -43.16 20.30
CA PRO A 709 -13.84 -43.53 18.89
C PRO A 709 -15.28 -43.45 18.35
N LEU A 710 -15.48 -42.68 17.28
CA LEU A 710 -16.80 -42.51 16.65
C LEU A 710 -16.90 -43.35 15.37
N GLU A 711 -15.99 -43.10 14.42
CA GLU A 711 -15.89 -43.79 13.13
C GLU A 711 -14.43 -44.07 12.77
N ALA A 712 -14.19 -44.80 11.68
CA ALA A 712 -12.85 -45.07 11.16
C ALA A 712 -12.11 -43.75 10.87
N GLY A 713 -11.06 -43.48 11.65
CA GLY A 713 -10.27 -42.25 11.55
C GLY A 713 -10.88 -41.01 12.23
N ILE A 714 -12.00 -41.14 12.96
CA ILE A 714 -12.62 -40.01 13.71
C ILE A 714 -12.61 -40.29 15.20
N ARG A 715 -12.09 -39.34 15.98
CA ARG A 715 -12.05 -39.43 17.44
C ARG A 715 -12.50 -38.12 18.08
N GLU A 716 -13.30 -38.23 19.13
CA GLU A 716 -13.64 -37.13 20.01
C GLU A 716 -12.68 -37.13 21.22
N CYS A 717 -12.06 -36.01 21.52
CA CYS A 717 -11.16 -35.85 22.67
C CYS A 717 -11.85 -35.03 23.75
N LEU A 718 -11.92 -35.55 24.97
CA LEU A 718 -12.58 -34.86 26.09
C LEU A 718 -11.58 -34.00 26.88
N GLY A 719 -12.06 -32.91 27.47
CA GLY A 719 -11.29 -32.07 28.39
C GLY A 719 -11.25 -32.62 29.82
N PRO A 720 -10.68 -31.88 30.78
CA PRO A 720 -10.85 -32.19 32.20
C PRO A 720 -12.30 -31.88 32.66
N PRO A 721 -12.83 -32.59 33.67
CA PRO A 721 -14.18 -32.33 34.21
C PRO A 721 -14.30 -30.92 34.81
N MET A 722 -15.45 -30.26 34.60
CA MET A 722 -15.72 -28.91 35.10
C MET A 722 -16.49 -28.94 36.43
N ASN A 723 -15.97 -28.29 37.47
CA ASN A 723 -16.66 -28.15 38.76
C ASN A 723 -17.75 -27.07 38.66
N CYS A 724 -18.99 -27.43 38.32
CA CYS A 724 -20.12 -26.51 38.30
C CYS A 724 -20.82 -26.45 39.68
N THR A 725 -20.51 -25.45 40.51
CA THR A 725 -21.07 -25.35 41.88
C THR A 725 -22.38 -24.55 42.01
N ASN A 726 -23.18 -24.40 40.94
CA ASN A 726 -24.37 -23.53 41.03
C ASN A 726 -25.66 -24.07 40.39
N THR A 727 -25.82 -25.38 40.26
CA THR A 727 -27.16 -25.97 40.16
C THR A 727 -27.61 -26.41 41.55
N LEU A 728 -28.83 -26.02 41.96
CA LEU A 728 -29.45 -26.30 43.26
C LEU A 728 -29.80 -27.80 43.49
N ALA A 729 -29.11 -28.71 42.82
CA ALA A 729 -29.09 -30.15 43.06
C ALA A 729 -27.65 -30.60 42.83
N GLY A 730 -27.03 -31.31 43.77
CA GLY A 730 -25.60 -31.66 43.79
C GLY A 730 -25.13 -32.56 42.64
N SER A 731 -25.21 -32.06 41.42
CA SER A 731 -24.88 -32.74 40.17
C SER A 731 -23.56 -32.19 39.61
N GLU A 732 -22.55 -33.05 39.50
CA GLU A 732 -21.26 -32.70 38.89
C GLU A 732 -21.38 -32.71 37.37
N CYS A 733 -20.88 -31.67 36.69
CA CYS A 733 -20.87 -31.62 35.23
C CYS A 733 -19.69 -32.40 34.66
N VAL A 734 -19.94 -33.12 33.57
CA VAL A 734 -18.94 -33.95 32.88
C VAL A 734 -18.06 -33.07 32.00
N ALA A 735 -16.84 -33.50 31.69
CA ALA A 735 -15.91 -32.75 30.84
C ALA A 735 -16.48 -32.33 29.47
N PRO A 736 -16.20 -31.11 28.99
CA PRO A 736 -16.57 -30.68 27.65
C PRO A 736 -15.74 -31.38 26.57
N THR A 737 -16.23 -31.31 25.34
CA THR A 737 -15.53 -31.80 24.15
C THR A 737 -14.40 -30.84 23.83
N CYS A 738 -13.15 -31.29 23.94
CA CYS A 738 -11.97 -30.48 23.68
C CYS A 738 -11.78 -30.26 22.18
N CYS A 739 -11.69 -31.37 21.44
CA CYS A 739 -11.54 -31.36 19.99
C CYS A 739 -12.05 -32.64 19.35
N MET A 740 -12.22 -32.60 18.03
CA MET A 740 -12.45 -33.77 17.20
C MET A 740 -11.29 -33.90 16.22
N GLU A 741 -10.73 -35.09 16.10
CA GLU A 741 -9.61 -35.38 15.22
C GLU A 741 -10.06 -36.28 14.07
N PHE A 742 -9.67 -35.90 12.85
CA PHE A 742 -9.95 -36.61 11.61
C PHE A 742 -8.64 -37.02 10.94
N ASP A 743 -8.37 -38.31 10.87
CA ASP A 743 -7.10 -38.87 10.39
C ASP A 743 -6.98 -38.80 8.87
N ARG A 744 -5.93 -38.13 8.37
CA ARG A 744 -5.67 -38.03 6.92
C ARG A 744 -5.30 -39.39 6.32
N ALA A 745 -4.68 -40.30 7.07
CA ALA A 745 -4.35 -41.65 6.61
C ALA A 745 -5.61 -42.49 6.34
N ALA A 746 -6.71 -42.20 7.03
CA ALA A 746 -8.03 -42.80 6.77
C ALA A 746 -8.79 -42.11 5.62
N GLY A 747 -8.15 -41.17 4.91
CA GLY A 747 -8.72 -40.46 3.75
C GLY A 747 -9.59 -39.25 4.11
N TRP A 748 -9.48 -38.73 5.34
CA TRP A 748 -10.16 -37.49 5.73
C TRP A 748 -9.38 -36.26 5.28
N ASP A 749 -10.07 -35.34 4.62
CA ASP A 749 -9.58 -33.98 4.35
C ASP A 749 -10.52 -32.95 5.02
N ARG A 750 -10.14 -31.67 4.96
CA ARG A 750 -10.89 -30.60 5.62
C ARG A 750 -12.33 -30.49 5.12
N ALA A 751 -12.56 -30.67 3.82
CA ALA A 751 -13.90 -30.58 3.24
C ALA A 751 -14.79 -31.75 3.73
N ARG A 752 -14.30 -32.99 3.66
CA ARG A 752 -15.03 -34.17 4.16
C ARG A 752 -15.29 -34.10 5.66
N ALA A 753 -14.34 -33.60 6.45
CA ALA A 753 -14.51 -33.44 7.89
C ALA A 753 -15.59 -32.40 8.22
N GLN A 754 -15.61 -31.26 7.51
CA GLN A 754 -16.65 -30.24 7.64
C GLN A 754 -18.04 -30.77 7.27
N ASP A 755 -18.14 -31.48 6.14
CA ASP A 755 -19.40 -32.08 5.70
C ASP A 755 -19.90 -33.17 6.65
N TRP A 756 -18.98 -33.97 7.22
CA TRP A 756 -19.33 -34.95 8.24
C TRP A 756 -19.85 -34.28 9.51
N PHE A 757 -19.16 -33.26 10.02
CA PHE A 757 -19.60 -32.53 11.22
C PHE A 757 -20.96 -31.86 11.00
N ALA A 758 -21.16 -31.21 9.84
CA ALA A 758 -22.42 -30.56 9.49
C ALA A 758 -23.59 -31.54 9.40
N ARG A 759 -23.37 -32.75 8.84
CA ARG A 759 -24.42 -33.80 8.79
C ARG A 759 -24.86 -34.27 10.18
N HIS A 760 -23.94 -34.40 11.14
CA HIS A 760 -24.24 -34.91 12.47
C HIS A 760 -24.75 -33.84 13.44
N THR A 761 -24.34 -32.59 13.27
CA THR A 761 -24.72 -31.49 14.19
C THR A 761 -25.79 -30.56 13.62
N GLY A 762 -25.98 -30.53 12.30
CA GLY A 762 -26.75 -29.49 11.60
C GLY A 762 -26.05 -28.12 11.58
N LEU A 763 -24.83 -28.00 12.14
CA LEU A 763 -24.07 -26.76 12.18
C LEU A 763 -23.15 -26.65 10.97
N ARG A 764 -23.30 -25.58 10.20
CA ARG A 764 -22.49 -25.28 9.02
C ARG A 764 -21.86 -23.91 9.16
N ASP A 765 -20.53 -23.83 9.09
CA ASP A 765 -19.84 -22.55 8.96
C ASP A 765 -19.89 -22.09 7.49
N LEU A 766 -20.61 -21.00 7.24
CA LEU A 766 -20.75 -20.41 5.92
C LEU A 766 -19.62 -19.44 5.57
N GLY A 767 -18.69 -19.17 6.51
CA GLY A 767 -17.59 -18.23 6.31
C GLY A 767 -18.00 -16.74 6.34
N ARG A 768 -19.25 -16.45 6.73
CA ARG A 768 -19.89 -15.12 6.64
C ARG A 768 -19.97 -14.36 7.96
N SER A 769 -19.47 -14.93 9.05
CA SER A 769 -19.52 -14.26 10.35
C SER A 769 -18.19 -14.39 11.09
N VAL A 770 -17.85 -13.39 11.90
CA VAL A 770 -16.69 -13.40 12.79
C VAL A 770 -17.05 -12.79 14.13
N LEU A 771 -16.66 -13.47 15.20
CA LEU A 771 -16.78 -12.97 16.56
C LEU A 771 -15.41 -12.49 17.04
N LEU A 772 -15.27 -11.19 17.26
CA LEU A 772 -14.11 -10.59 17.92
C LEU A 772 -14.26 -10.78 19.43
N ASP A 773 -13.43 -11.63 20.03
CA ASP A 773 -13.51 -12.05 21.43
C ASP A 773 -12.45 -11.38 22.33
N LYS A 774 -11.32 -10.98 21.76
CA LYS A 774 -10.21 -10.38 22.49
C LYS A 774 -10.39 -8.87 22.70
N LEU A 775 -10.30 -8.43 23.95
CA LEU A 775 -10.32 -7.01 24.33
C LEU A 775 -8.92 -6.40 24.18
N HIS A 776 -8.78 -5.38 23.35
CA HIS A 776 -7.49 -4.72 23.04
C HIS A 776 -7.31 -3.37 23.71
N ARG A 777 -8.41 -2.76 24.19
CA ARG A 777 -8.36 -1.41 24.79
C ARG A 777 -7.81 -1.43 26.22
N MET A 778 -8.14 -2.46 26.99
CA MET A 778 -7.83 -2.54 28.42
C MET A 778 -6.42 -3.07 28.68
N GLU A 779 -5.85 -2.67 29.81
CA GLU A 779 -4.69 -3.38 30.38
C GLU A 779 -5.02 -4.87 30.56
N SER A 780 -4.05 -5.76 30.32
CA SER A 780 -4.27 -7.21 30.23
C SER A 780 -5.02 -7.79 31.43
N GLY A 781 -4.71 -7.34 32.66
CA GLY A 781 -5.41 -7.79 33.87
C GLY A 781 -6.90 -7.41 33.90
N LEU A 782 -7.23 -6.16 33.54
CA LEU A 782 -8.61 -5.68 33.47
C LEU A 782 -9.37 -6.31 32.29
N GLY A 783 -8.72 -6.44 31.13
CA GLY A 783 -9.29 -7.07 29.95
C GLY A 783 -9.69 -8.52 30.20
N ASN A 784 -8.83 -9.30 30.87
CA ASN A 784 -9.12 -10.68 31.23
C ASN A 784 -10.29 -10.77 32.22
N PHE A 785 -10.32 -9.88 33.23
CA PHE A 785 -11.44 -9.81 34.19
C PHE A 785 -12.78 -9.51 33.50
N ILE A 786 -12.82 -8.49 32.64
CA ILE A 786 -14.05 -8.11 31.93
C ILE A 786 -14.45 -9.17 30.90
N SER A 787 -13.49 -9.79 30.22
CA SER A 787 -13.77 -10.90 29.30
C SER A 787 -14.41 -12.08 30.03
N ALA A 788 -13.87 -12.48 31.19
CA ALA A 788 -14.47 -13.51 32.03
C ALA A 788 -15.86 -13.13 32.55
N LEU A 789 -16.05 -11.86 32.92
CA LEU A 789 -17.33 -11.34 33.43
C LEU A 789 -18.45 -11.35 32.37
N LEU A 790 -18.12 -11.05 31.12
CA LEU A 790 -19.08 -10.94 30.02
C LEU A 790 -19.32 -12.28 29.29
N ARG A 791 -18.62 -13.35 29.67
CA ARG A 791 -18.83 -14.72 29.14
C ARG A 791 -19.98 -15.41 29.86
N GLU A 792 -21.12 -15.54 29.17
CA GLU A 792 -22.40 -16.02 29.72
C GLU A 792 -22.46 -17.53 30.11
N HIS A 793 -21.39 -18.32 29.94
CA HIS A 793 -21.48 -19.80 30.03
C HIS A 793 -20.41 -20.52 30.87
N GLU A 794 -19.44 -19.83 31.46
CA GLU A 794 -18.47 -20.49 32.36
C GLU A 794 -18.85 -20.25 33.82
N ALA A 795 -19.50 -21.23 34.44
CA ALA A 795 -19.62 -21.25 35.89
C ALA A 795 -18.20 -21.32 36.50
N PRO A 796 -17.88 -20.50 37.51
CA PRO A 796 -16.54 -20.47 38.09
C PRO A 796 -16.22 -21.82 38.73
N SER A 797 -15.07 -22.38 38.34
CA SER A 797 -14.52 -23.58 38.95
C SER A 797 -14.14 -23.30 40.40
N ALA A 798 -14.73 -24.01 41.36
CA ALA A 798 -14.38 -23.87 42.78
C ALA A 798 -12.94 -24.32 43.11
N ASN A 799 -12.28 -25.03 42.20
CA ASN A 799 -10.85 -25.35 42.30
C ASN A 799 -10.05 -24.34 41.51
N GLY A 800 -9.51 -23.36 42.23
CA GLY A 800 -8.20 -22.69 42.15
C GLY A 800 -7.29 -22.67 40.90
N GLN A 801 -7.57 -23.35 39.79
CA GLN A 801 -6.62 -23.55 38.69
C GLN A 801 -6.89 -22.67 37.46
N VAL A 802 -8.14 -22.33 37.13
CA VAL A 802 -8.41 -21.22 36.17
C VAL A 802 -8.17 -19.85 36.84
N THR A 803 -8.35 -19.80 38.16
CA THR A 803 -8.03 -18.63 39.01
C THR A 803 -6.54 -18.50 39.33
N ALA A 804 -5.69 -19.49 39.00
CA ALA A 804 -4.25 -19.45 39.26
C ALA A 804 -3.46 -18.50 38.34
N LYS A 805 -4.09 -17.94 37.30
CA LYS A 805 -3.46 -17.00 36.36
C LYS A 805 -4.20 -15.67 36.19
N LEU A 806 -5.24 -15.40 36.97
CA LEU A 806 -5.68 -14.02 37.18
C LEU A 806 -4.76 -13.42 38.24
N ASP A 807 -3.57 -12.99 37.81
CA ASP A 807 -2.71 -12.11 38.58
C ASP A 807 -3.57 -11.07 39.28
N ARG A 808 -3.30 -10.79 40.57
CA ARG A 808 -4.04 -9.81 41.39
C ARG A 808 -4.40 -8.60 40.54
N VAL A 809 -5.67 -8.46 40.15
CA VAL A 809 -6.07 -7.35 39.27
C VAL A 809 -6.22 -6.11 40.15
N ALA A 810 -5.10 -5.44 40.46
CA ALA A 810 -5.08 -4.13 41.12
C ALA A 810 -5.93 -3.08 40.37
N SER A 811 -6.29 -3.39 39.13
CA SER A 811 -7.13 -2.63 38.22
C SER A 811 -8.64 -2.67 38.53
N VAL A 812 -9.15 -3.54 39.42
CA VAL A 812 -10.58 -3.54 39.80
C VAL A 812 -10.75 -3.48 41.32
N GLU A 813 -11.55 -2.53 41.80
CA GLU A 813 -11.76 -2.29 43.24
C GLU A 813 -13.27 -2.16 43.54
N LEU A 814 -13.79 -2.91 44.51
CA LEU A 814 -15.14 -2.71 45.04
C LEU A 814 -15.07 -1.92 46.35
N VAL A 815 -15.72 -0.76 46.38
CA VAL A 815 -15.93 0.04 47.58
C VAL A 815 -17.36 -0.20 48.07
N PRO A 816 -17.55 -0.99 49.14
CA PRO A 816 -18.89 -1.29 49.67
C PRO A 816 -19.52 -0.04 50.28
N VAL A 817 -20.79 0.18 49.99
CA VAL A 817 -21.59 1.25 50.57
C VAL A 817 -22.88 0.65 51.12
N PRO A 818 -23.07 0.59 52.46
CA PRO A 818 -22.26 1.21 53.51
C PRO A 818 -20.89 0.50 53.72
N PRO A 819 -19.87 1.21 54.27
CA PRO A 819 -18.57 0.62 54.58
C PRO A 819 -18.71 -0.51 55.61
N PHE A 820 -17.79 -1.48 55.56
CA PHE A 820 -17.79 -2.61 56.49
C PHE A 820 -17.70 -2.13 57.95
N ALA A 821 -18.74 -2.37 58.76
CA ALA A 821 -18.69 -2.12 60.19
C ALA A 821 -17.84 -3.20 60.88
N ILE A 822 -16.64 -2.84 61.34
CA ILE A 822 -15.81 -3.71 62.18
C ILE A 822 -16.39 -3.64 63.60
N GLN A 823 -17.13 -4.67 64.02
CA GLN A 823 -17.45 -4.84 65.45
C GLN A 823 -16.20 -5.37 66.17
N THR A 824 -15.46 -4.49 66.83
CA THR A 824 -14.36 -4.85 67.73
C THR A 824 -14.89 -5.32 69.08
N ASN A 825 -15.57 -6.47 69.13
CA ASN A 825 -15.68 -7.22 70.38
C ASN A 825 -14.42 -8.08 70.51
N GLY A 826 -13.62 -7.79 71.54
CA GLY A 826 -12.24 -8.26 71.69
C GLY A 826 -12.01 -9.73 71.35
N GLY A 827 -11.03 -9.97 70.47
CA GLY A 827 -10.51 -11.30 70.16
C GLY A 827 -10.28 -11.53 68.67
N ARG A 828 -9.01 -11.39 68.25
CA ARG A 828 -8.37 -11.92 67.01
C ARG A 828 -9.21 -11.94 65.72
N GLU A 829 -8.88 -10.96 64.88
CA GLU A 829 -9.49 -10.62 63.60
C GLU A 829 -9.38 -11.71 62.51
N ARG A 830 -10.47 -11.92 61.77
CA ARG A 830 -10.50 -12.63 60.48
C ARG A 830 -11.24 -11.78 59.45
N GLN A 831 -10.54 -10.86 58.78
CA GLN A 831 -11.10 -10.00 57.72
C GLN A 831 -11.78 -10.78 56.57
N GLY A 832 -11.37 -12.02 56.29
CA GLY A 832 -11.97 -12.85 55.23
C GLY A 832 -13.31 -13.51 55.55
N GLN A 833 -13.84 -13.42 56.78
CA GLN A 833 -15.17 -13.99 57.13
C GLN A 833 -16.32 -12.96 57.01
N ALA A 834 -16.01 -11.68 56.79
CA ALA A 834 -17.00 -10.59 56.79
C ALA A 834 -17.87 -10.55 55.52
N LEU A 835 -17.29 -10.74 54.32
CA LEU A 835 -18.03 -10.72 53.06
C LEU A 835 -19.03 -11.88 52.96
N ALA A 836 -18.60 -13.11 53.31
CA ALA A 836 -19.44 -14.31 53.27
C ALA A 836 -20.64 -14.28 54.26
N GLN A 837 -20.49 -13.64 55.42
CA GLN A 837 -21.61 -13.41 56.36
C GLN A 837 -22.58 -12.34 55.85
N TRP A 838 -22.14 -11.40 55.03
CA TRP A 838 -22.96 -10.28 54.55
C TRP A 838 -23.67 -10.55 53.22
N LEU A 839 -23.09 -11.36 52.34
CA LEU A 839 -23.79 -11.93 51.16
C LEU A 839 -25.07 -12.70 51.55
N ARG A 840 -25.23 -13.05 52.85
CA ARG A 840 -26.42 -13.69 53.43
C ARG A 840 -27.44 -12.71 54.01
N LYS A 841 -27.10 -11.42 54.22
CA LYS A 841 -28.00 -10.37 54.73
C LYS A 841 -28.48 -9.49 53.57
N GLY A 842 -29.71 -8.97 53.65
CA GLY A 842 -30.25 -8.08 52.63
C GLY A 842 -29.49 -6.76 52.51
N GLY A 843 -29.72 -6.03 51.41
CA GLY A 843 -29.11 -4.72 51.20
C GLY A 843 -29.48 -3.71 52.30
N ALA A 844 -28.75 -2.59 52.35
CA ALA A 844 -28.84 -1.61 53.41
C ALA A 844 -30.02 -0.63 53.26
N GLY A 845 -30.66 -0.55 52.10
CA GLY A 845 -31.83 0.32 51.89
C GLY A 845 -31.47 1.81 51.82
N LEU A 846 -30.32 2.14 51.22
CA LEU A 846 -29.78 3.51 51.18
C LEU A 846 -30.22 4.32 49.95
N GLU A 847 -30.98 3.72 49.03
CA GLU A 847 -31.53 4.42 47.88
C GLU A 847 -32.67 5.36 48.30
N LEU A 848 -32.72 6.56 47.69
CA LEU A 848 -33.76 7.55 47.88
C LEU A 848 -34.44 7.82 46.54
N ASP A 849 -35.77 7.75 46.52
CA ASP A 849 -36.58 8.17 45.37
C ASP A 849 -36.90 9.67 45.49
N LEU A 850 -36.42 10.47 44.54
CA LEU A 850 -36.66 11.91 44.51
C LEU A 850 -38.14 12.27 44.26
N ALA A 851 -38.93 11.34 43.73
CA ALA A 851 -40.37 11.52 43.55
C ALA A 851 -41.15 11.50 44.89
N ASP A 852 -40.58 10.88 45.94
CA ASP A 852 -41.14 10.90 47.29
C ASP A 852 -40.58 12.09 48.10
N PRO A 853 -41.39 13.12 48.42
CA PRO A 853 -40.93 14.29 49.17
C PRO A 853 -40.28 13.94 50.52
N ARG A 854 -40.75 12.89 51.20
CA ARG A 854 -40.22 12.47 52.51
C ARG A 854 -38.81 11.91 52.40
N GLN A 855 -38.52 11.22 51.30
CA GLN A 855 -37.18 10.69 51.01
C GLN A 855 -36.26 11.79 50.50
N ARG A 856 -36.76 12.68 49.63
CA ARG A 856 -36.02 13.87 49.17
C ARG A 856 -35.58 14.77 50.32
N ASP A 857 -36.41 14.91 51.36
CA ASP A 857 -36.09 15.69 52.57
C ASP A 857 -34.97 15.10 53.43
N ARG A 858 -34.55 13.85 53.18
CA ARG A 858 -33.37 13.25 53.85
C ARG A 858 -32.04 13.71 53.26
N LEU A 859 -32.02 14.24 52.04
CA LEU A 859 -30.80 14.81 51.43
C LEU A 859 -30.40 16.12 52.12
N PRO A 860 -29.12 16.51 52.21
CA PRO A 860 -28.75 17.84 52.71
C PRO A 860 -29.38 18.97 51.88
N ARG A 861 -29.82 20.07 52.55
CA ARG A 861 -30.57 21.17 51.90
C ARG A 861 -29.82 21.80 50.72
N GLU A 862 -28.50 21.90 50.82
CA GLU A 862 -27.59 22.46 49.82
C GLU A 862 -27.59 21.73 48.47
N TYR A 863 -28.05 20.47 48.41
CA TYR A 863 -28.11 19.69 47.17
C TYR A 863 -29.52 19.57 46.59
N ARG A 864 -30.59 20.01 47.30
CA ARG A 864 -31.98 19.73 46.92
C ARG A 864 -32.53 20.59 45.79
N ALA A 865 -32.10 21.85 45.70
CA ALA A 865 -32.82 22.91 44.97
C ALA A 865 -32.86 22.66 43.45
N ASP A 866 -31.78 22.16 42.86
CA ASP A 866 -31.69 21.97 41.41
C ASP A 866 -31.46 20.51 40.97
N LEU A 867 -31.69 19.53 41.86
CA LEU A 867 -31.85 18.13 41.48
C LEU A 867 -33.19 17.92 40.73
N PRO A 868 -33.25 16.93 39.80
CA PRO A 868 -34.48 16.61 39.08
C PRO A 868 -35.62 16.23 40.03
N GLY A 869 -36.87 16.43 39.57
CA GLY A 869 -38.07 16.17 40.37
C GLY A 869 -38.36 14.68 40.64
N SER A 870 -37.70 13.77 39.94
CA SER A 870 -37.86 12.32 40.06
C SER A 870 -36.53 11.62 39.75
N GLY A 871 -36.43 10.34 40.14
CA GLY A 871 -35.26 9.50 39.90
C GLY A 871 -34.61 8.99 41.19
N LEU A 872 -33.75 7.98 41.05
CA LEU A 872 -33.08 7.34 42.16
C LEU A 872 -31.70 7.96 42.44
N VAL A 873 -31.41 8.18 43.72
CA VAL A 873 -30.10 8.64 44.19
C VAL A 873 -29.66 7.85 45.43
N ASN A 874 -28.34 7.75 45.63
CA ASN A 874 -27.73 7.21 46.83
C ASN A 874 -26.67 8.20 47.32
N PHE A 875 -27.02 8.95 48.36
CA PHE A 875 -26.18 9.99 48.93
C PHE A 875 -24.88 9.44 49.53
N PHE A 876 -24.94 8.26 50.16
CA PHE A 876 -23.75 7.64 50.76
C PHE A 876 -22.77 7.13 49.71
N GLU A 877 -23.27 6.63 48.57
CA GLU A 877 -22.40 6.28 47.42
C GLU A 877 -21.74 7.53 46.84
N ALA A 878 -22.51 8.61 46.64
CA ALA A 878 -21.96 9.87 46.13
C ALA A 878 -20.91 10.45 47.09
N GLN A 879 -21.15 10.36 48.41
CA GLN A 879 -20.18 10.75 49.42
C GLN A 879 -18.92 9.86 49.40
N ALA A 880 -19.06 8.55 49.22
CA ALA A 880 -17.93 7.63 49.13
C ALA A 880 -17.05 7.95 47.90
N ILE A 881 -17.66 8.28 46.76
CA ILE A 881 -16.94 8.70 45.55
C ILE A 881 -16.15 9.98 45.78
N VAL A 882 -16.77 11.01 46.37
CA VAL A 882 -16.09 12.27 46.69
C VAL A 882 -14.95 12.05 47.67
N ARG A 883 -15.16 11.24 48.71
CA ARG A 883 -14.09 10.87 49.65
C ARG A 883 -12.93 10.16 48.95
N TRP A 884 -13.24 9.18 48.12
CA TRP A 884 -12.24 8.44 47.34
C TRP A 884 -11.41 9.39 46.46
N LEU A 885 -12.04 10.35 45.80
CA LEU A 885 -11.36 11.38 45.00
C LEU A 885 -10.50 12.30 45.86
N THR A 886 -10.97 12.73 47.03
CA THR A 886 -10.16 13.59 47.92
C THR A 886 -8.95 12.87 48.51
N THR A 887 -9.08 11.58 48.83
CA THR A 887 -7.99 10.79 49.43
C THR A 887 -6.98 10.30 48.39
N THR A 888 -7.45 9.87 47.22
CA THR A 888 -6.62 9.23 46.20
C THR A 888 -6.24 10.19 45.07
N GLY A 889 -6.96 11.29 44.91
CA GLY A 889 -6.77 12.25 43.81
C GLY A 889 -5.38 12.87 43.76
N SER A 890 -4.77 13.18 44.91
CA SER A 890 -3.39 13.72 44.95
C SER A 890 -2.32 12.71 44.52
N GLN A 891 -2.61 11.41 44.60
CA GLN A 891 -1.73 10.32 44.18
C GLN A 891 -2.09 9.79 42.78
N ASN A 892 -3.13 10.35 42.16
CA ASN A 892 -3.63 9.88 40.87
C ASN A 892 -2.71 10.34 39.74
N THR A 893 -2.18 9.39 38.98
CA THR A 893 -1.35 9.62 37.79
C THR A 893 -2.15 9.64 36.49
N TYR A 894 -3.46 9.40 36.54
CA TYR A 894 -4.30 9.31 35.34
C TYR A 894 -4.78 10.70 34.87
N PRO A 895 -4.57 11.08 33.60
CA PRO A 895 -4.90 12.42 33.09
C PRO A 895 -6.41 12.66 32.89
N HIS A 896 -7.21 11.59 32.80
CA HIS A 896 -8.66 11.64 32.61
C HIS A 896 -9.35 10.61 33.48
N VAL A 897 -10.29 11.08 34.30
CA VAL A 897 -11.11 10.29 35.22
C VAL A 897 -12.56 10.51 34.87
N ALA A 898 -13.33 9.43 34.70
CA ALA A 898 -14.76 9.55 34.51
C ALA A 898 -15.55 8.89 35.65
N ILE A 899 -16.63 9.56 36.05
CA ILE A 899 -17.55 9.09 37.08
C ILE A 899 -18.87 8.75 36.40
N LEU A 900 -19.22 7.48 36.41
CA LEU A 900 -20.42 6.96 35.80
C LEU A 900 -21.44 6.58 36.87
N ALA A 901 -22.68 7.01 36.71
CA ALA A 901 -23.80 6.52 37.51
C ALA A 901 -24.86 5.91 36.59
N LEU A 902 -25.43 4.77 36.99
CA LEU A 902 -26.46 4.08 36.20
C LEU A 902 -27.79 4.86 36.11
N TYR A 903 -27.96 5.89 36.94
CA TYR A 903 -29.15 6.74 37.00
C TYR A 903 -28.78 8.22 36.77
N PRO A 904 -29.50 8.95 35.90
CA PRO A 904 -29.22 10.37 35.61
C PRO A 904 -29.25 11.26 36.86
N ALA A 905 -30.21 11.05 37.75
CA ALA A 905 -30.34 11.82 38.99
C ALA A 905 -29.12 11.64 39.92
N GLN A 906 -28.56 10.43 39.99
CA GLN A 906 -27.35 10.16 40.75
C GLN A 906 -26.12 10.83 40.14
N ALA A 907 -25.98 10.83 38.81
CA ALA A 907 -24.89 11.53 38.13
C ALA A 907 -24.91 13.03 38.43
N GLU A 908 -26.10 13.65 38.47
CA GLU A 908 -26.26 15.06 38.81
C GLU A 908 -25.95 15.36 40.29
N LEU A 909 -26.36 14.49 41.22
CA LEU A 909 -25.98 14.60 42.63
C LEU A 909 -24.45 14.56 42.79
N ILE A 910 -23.80 13.57 42.18
CA ILE A 910 -22.34 13.43 42.22
C ILE A 910 -21.66 14.67 41.63
N ARG A 911 -22.14 15.18 40.49
CA ARG A 911 -21.59 16.38 39.84
C ARG A 911 -21.56 17.56 40.80
N ARG A 912 -22.65 17.79 41.54
CA ARG A 912 -22.75 18.88 42.52
C ARG A 912 -21.81 18.69 43.70
N MET A 913 -21.78 17.49 44.26
CA MET A 913 -20.92 17.20 45.39
C MET A 913 -19.44 17.34 45.01
N VAL A 914 -19.06 16.96 43.78
CA VAL A 914 -17.69 17.17 43.25
C VAL A 914 -17.37 18.65 43.07
N ILE A 915 -18.30 19.46 42.52
CA ILE A 915 -18.12 20.91 42.33
C ILE A 915 -17.98 21.64 43.67
N GLN A 916 -18.75 21.24 44.69
CA GLN A 916 -18.74 21.88 46.01
C GLN A 916 -17.61 21.38 46.92
N ALA A 917 -16.97 20.26 46.60
CA ALA A 917 -15.91 19.70 47.44
C ALA A 917 -14.60 20.53 47.35
N PRO A 918 -14.04 20.97 48.49
CA PRO A 918 -12.81 21.76 48.50
C PRO A 918 -11.62 20.93 47.97
N GLY A 919 -10.81 21.53 47.11
CA GLY A 919 -9.58 20.93 46.56
C GLY A 919 -9.76 20.05 45.31
N LEU A 920 -10.98 19.61 44.98
CA LEU A 920 -11.21 18.81 43.77
C LEU A 920 -11.10 19.61 42.46
N ALA A 921 -11.45 20.91 42.49
CA ALA A 921 -11.29 21.80 41.34
C ALA A 921 -9.82 22.10 40.99
N ALA A 922 -8.89 21.88 41.92
CA ALA A 922 -7.45 22.13 41.75
C ALA A 922 -6.67 20.87 41.33
N LEU A 923 -7.36 19.75 41.06
CA LEU A 923 -6.71 18.51 40.64
C LEU A 923 -6.14 18.64 39.22
N PRO A 924 -4.96 18.05 38.92
CA PRO A 924 -4.27 18.21 37.65
C PRO A 924 -4.87 17.40 36.49
N PHE A 925 -6.04 16.78 36.68
CA PHE A 925 -6.67 15.88 35.71
C PHE A 925 -8.13 16.24 35.45
N LYS A 926 -8.61 15.91 34.25
CA LYS A 926 -9.99 16.21 33.82
C LYS A 926 -10.96 15.20 34.40
N ILE A 927 -12.02 15.69 35.07
CA ILE A 927 -13.13 14.88 35.60
C ILE A 927 -14.35 15.03 34.69
N GLU A 928 -14.88 13.91 34.22
CA GLU A 928 -16.09 13.84 33.39
C GLU A 928 -17.16 13.03 34.13
N ILE A 929 -18.39 13.55 34.27
CA ILE A 929 -19.44 12.93 35.10
C ILE A 929 -20.69 12.75 34.24
N GLY A 930 -21.33 11.58 34.30
CA GLY A 930 -22.59 11.33 33.60
C GLY A 930 -23.07 9.89 33.69
N THR A 931 -23.99 9.51 32.81
CA THR A 931 -24.42 8.12 32.63
C THR A 931 -23.47 7.38 31.69
N PRO A 932 -23.52 6.03 31.62
CA PRO A 932 -22.64 5.25 30.74
C PRO A 932 -22.67 5.69 29.26
N GLY A 933 -23.78 6.28 28.80
CA GLY A 933 -23.91 6.82 27.44
C GLY A 933 -22.94 7.97 27.11
N LEU A 934 -22.45 8.72 28.11
CA LEU A 934 -21.46 9.79 27.93
C LEU A 934 -20.17 9.31 27.28
N LEU A 935 -19.78 8.08 27.61
CA LEU A 935 -18.58 7.43 27.09
C LEU A 935 -18.91 6.40 26.01
N ARG A 936 -20.05 6.54 25.32
CA ARG A 936 -20.32 5.74 24.12
C ARG A 936 -19.23 6.03 23.09
N GLN A 937 -18.55 4.98 22.62
CA GLN A 937 -17.34 5.02 21.77
C GLN A 937 -16.08 5.68 22.36
N ARG A 938 -16.15 6.31 23.53
CA ARG A 938 -15.01 6.86 24.29
C ARG A 938 -14.64 5.96 25.48
N GLU A 939 -13.52 6.26 26.11
CA GLU A 939 -13.02 5.54 27.29
C GLU A 939 -12.29 6.50 28.22
N ALA A 940 -12.07 6.07 29.45
CA ALA A 940 -11.25 6.80 30.42
C ALA A 940 -10.18 5.87 31.01
N ALA A 941 -9.06 6.44 31.41
CA ALA A 941 -8.01 5.69 32.11
C ALA A 941 -8.54 5.08 33.42
N LEU A 942 -9.30 5.87 34.19
CA LEU A 942 -9.95 5.48 35.44
C LEU A 942 -11.46 5.73 35.38
N ILE A 943 -12.25 4.72 35.75
CA ILE A 943 -13.71 4.84 35.92
C ILE A 943 -14.10 4.63 37.38
N LEU A 944 -14.91 5.55 37.91
CA LEU A 944 -15.62 5.39 39.19
C LEU A 944 -17.11 5.13 38.87
N LEU A 945 -17.61 3.93 39.18
CA LEU A 945 -18.96 3.49 38.85
C LEU A 945 -19.86 3.46 40.10
N SER A 946 -20.91 4.27 40.15
CA SER A 946 -21.97 4.22 41.16
C SER A 946 -23.10 3.27 40.72
N MET A 947 -23.31 2.19 41.47
CA MET A 947 -24.39 1.23 41.22
C MET A 947 -25.76 1.78 41.63
N THR A 948 -25.79 2.77 42.52
CA THR A 948 -26.95 3.55 43.02
C THR A 948 -27.97 2.73 43.82
N ARG A 949 -28.29 1.51 43.40
CA ARG A 949 -29.31 0.68 44.01
C ARG A 949 -28.85 0.10 45.34
N SER A 950 -29.72 0.21 46.34
CA SER A 950 -29.52 -0.37 47.67
C SER A 950 -30.88 -0.69 48.28
N HIS A 951 -31.26 -1.97 48.31
CA HIS A 951 -32.58 -2.41 48.73
C HIS A 951 -32.55 -3.55 49.76
N THR A 952 -33.37 -3.44 50.80
CA THR A 952 -33.42 -4.39 51.94
C THR A 952 -34.14 -5.70 51.65
N HIS A 953 -35.28 -5.67 50.97
CA HIS A 953 -36.19 -6.82 50.84
C HIS A 953 -36.35 -7.42 49.43
N ARG A 954 -36.25 -6.65 48.33
CA ARG A 954 -36.45 -7.17 46.97
C ARG A 954 -35.17 -7.18 46.12
N ALA A 955 -35.14 -8.05 45.11
CA ALA A 955 -34.16 -7.94 44.03
C ALA A 955 -34.54 -6.79 43.10
N VAL A 956 -33.53 -6.09 42.57
CA VAL A 956 -33.72 -4.85 41.80
C VAL A 956 -32.84 -4.82 40.57
N ALA A 957 -33.34 -4.21 39.50
CA ALA A 957 -32.58 -4.00 38.26
C ALA A 957 -31.59 -2.83 38.41
N PHE A 958 -30.45 -2.92 37.71
CA PHE A 958 -29.38 -1.93 37.72
C PHE A 958 -29.37 -1.14 36.41
N GLY A 959 -29.94 0.06 36.47
CA GLY A 959 -30.20 0.90 35.30
C GLY A 959 -31.56 0.61 34.66
N GLU A 960 -31.89 1.41 33.64
CA GLU A 960 -33.12 1.32 32.84
C GLU A 960 -33.03 0.28 31.71
N SER A 961 -31.81 -0.12 31.31
CA SER A 961 -31.59 -1.13 30.28
C SER A 961 -30.46 -2.09 30.68
N PRO A 962 -30.52 -3.37 30.26
CA PRO A 962 -29.52 -4.39 30.62
C PRO A 962 -28.13 -4.08 30.06
N GLU A 963 -28.04 -3.23 29.03
CA GLU A 963 -26.78 -2.86 28.36
C GLU A 963 -26.00 -1.79 29.13
N MET A 964 -26.66 -0.97 29.96
CA MET A 964 -25.99 0.14 30.65
C MET A 964 -24.90 -0.33 31.59
N LEU A 965 -25.14 -1.43 32.32
CA LEU A 965 -24.16 -2.00 33.22
C LEU A 965 -22.95 -2.56 32.45
N ALA A 966 -23.18 -3.35 31.40
CA ALA A 966 -22.10 -3.87 30.55
C ALA A 966 -21.30 -2.74 29.86
N LEU A 967 -21.99 -1.69 29.41
CA LEU A 967 -21.34 -0.51 28.84
C LEU A 967 -20.44 0.17 29.87
N ALA A 968 -20.95 0.41 31.09
CA ALA A 968 -20.20 1.06 32.16
C ALA A 968 -18.93 0.30 32.54
N LEU A 969 -19.04 -1.02 32.70
CA LEU A 969 -17.93 -1.91 33.06
C LEU A 969 -16.84 -1.95 31.98
N THR A 970 -17.20 -1.71 30.71
CA THR A 970 -16.27 -1.75 29.58
C THR A 970 -15.62 -0.40 29.23
N ARG A 971 -15.88 0.67 29.99
CA ARG A 971 -15.32 2.02 29.70
C ARG A 971 -13.93 2.27 30.29
N ALA A 972 -13.49 1.45 31.24
CA ALA A 972 -12.21 1.64 31.93
C ALA A 972 -11.06 1.04 31.13
N ARG A 973 -9.98 1.81 30.94
CA ARG A 973 -8.77 1.35 30.26
C ARG A 973 -7.76 0.72 31.22
N GLN A 974 -7.56 1.32 32.39
CA GLN A 974 -6.51 0.93 33.36
C GLN A 974 -7.09 0.56 34.72
N LYS A 975 -8.06 1.32 35.26
CA LYS A 975 -8.65 1.02 36.58
C LYS A 975 -10.17 1.26 36.62
N LEU A 976 -10.89 0.35 37.25
CA LEU A 976 -12.34 0.40 37.49
C LEU A 976 -12.61 0.30 39.00
N VAL A 977 -13.29 1.30 39.56
CA VAL A 977 -13.71 1.29 40.96
C VAL A 977 -15.23 1.29 41.01
N ILE A 978 -15.82 0.28 41.64
CA ILE A 978 -17.27 0.08 41.74
C ILE A 978 -17.71 0.44 43.14
N PHE A 979 -18.69 1.35 43.25
CA PHE A 979 -19.33 1.75 44.50
C PHE A 979 -20.74 1.19 44.52
N GLY A 980 -21.06 0.40 45.54
CA GLY A 980 -22.38 -0.19 45.63
C GLY A 980 -22.63 -1.03 46.87
N ASP A 981 -23.88 -1.39 47.06
CA ASP A 981 -24.35 -2.25 48.14
C ASP A 981 -24.17 -3.73 47.78
N ALA A 982 -23.20 -4.39 48.41
CA ALA A 982 -22.88 -5.80 48.18
C ALA A 982 -24.04 -6.77 48.45
N GLY A 983 -24.98 -6.46 49.36
CA GLY A 983 -26.11 -7.31 49.73
C GLY A 983 -27.21 -7.21 48.69
N THR A 984 -27.37 -6.01 48.11
CA THR A 984 -28.23 -5.79 46.95
C THR A 984 -27.68 -6.53 45.72
N LEU A 985 -26.37 -6.48 45.48
CA LEU A 985 -25.71 -7.24 44.40
C LEU A 985 -25.86 -8.75 44.58
N ALA A 986 -25.58 -9.27 45.79
CA ALA A 986 -25.70 -10.69 46.11
C ALA A 986 -27.12 -11.23 45.87
N ARG A 987 -28.12 -10.50 46.38
CA ARG A 987 -29.53 -10.87 46.21
C ARG A 987 -29.93 -10.86 44.75
N ARG A 988 -29.48 -9.87 43.98
CA ARG A 988 -29.78 -9.79 42.55
C ARG A 988 -29.20 -10.96 41.76
N GLY A 989 -27.99 -11.42 42.12
CA GLY A 989 -27.35 -12.60 41.52
C GLY A 989 -28.04 -13.94 41.87
N GLN A 990 -28.82 -14.00 42.96
CA GLN A 990 -29.49 -15.21 43.45
C GLN A 990 -30.99 -15.29 43.08
N TRP A 991 -31.62 -14.17 42.72
CA TRP A 991 -33.08 -14.10 42.48
C TRP A 991 -33.50 -14.69 41.12
N GLU A 992 -34.43 -15.64 41.14
CA GLU A 992 -35.04 -16.27 39.95
C GLU A 992 -36.44 -15.68 39.72
N GLY A 993 -36.59 -14.90 38.64
CA GLY A 993 -37.88 -14.34 38.25
C GLY A 993 -37.77 -13.02 37.48
N PRO A 994 -38.86 -12.59 36.82
CA PRO A 994 -38.92 -11.28 36.16
C PRO A 994 -38.85 -10.15 37.19
N LEU A 995 -38.45 -8.97 36.73
CA LEU A 995 -38.43 -7.74 37.53
C LEU A 995 -39.40 -6.73 36.91
N GLU A 996 -39.91 -5.78 37.69
CA GLU A 996 -40.95 -4.82 37.28
C GLU A 996 -40.69 -4.11 35.93
N HIS A 997 -39.41 -3.96 35.52
CA HIS A 997 -38.99 -3.22 34.33
C HIS A 997 -38.09 -4.04 33.37
N LEU A 998 -37.90 -5.34 33.63
CA LEU A 998 -37.11 -6.24 32.78
C LEU A 998 -37.91 -7.51 32.49
N ASP A 999 -37.93 -7.91 31.21
CA ASP A 999 -38.48 -9.20 30.83
C ASP A 999 -37.65 -10.35 31.43
N GLY A 1000 -38.19 -11.58 31.44
CA GLY A 1000 -37.51 -12.73 32.04
C GLY A 1000 -36.11 -12.99 31.47
N THR A 1001 -35.89 -12.64 30.19
CA THR A 1001 -34.60 -12.83 29.51
C THR A 1001 -33.56 -11.78 29.92
N ALA A 1002 -33.90 -10.50 29.95
CA ALA A 1002 -33.02 -9.43 30.43
C ALA A 1002 -32.74 -9.56 31.93
N ALA A 1003 -33.74 -9.94 32.71
CA ALA A 1003 -33.58 -10.25 34.12
C ALA A 1003 -32.62 -11.44 34.34
N GLY A 1004 -32.68 -12.48 33.50
CA GLY A 1004 -31.74 -13.60 33.54
C GLY A 1004 -30.29 -13.19 33.21
N ARG A 1005 -30.08 -12.33 32.21
CA ARG A 1005 -28.73 -11.86 31.82
C ARG A 1005 -28.08 -11.00 32.89
N GLU A 1006 -28.79 -9.98 33.35
CA GLU A 1006 -28.27 -9.09 34.39
C GLU A 1006 -28.02 -9.87 35.69
N ARG A 1007 -28.83 -10.90 36.01
CA ARG A 1007 -28.56 -11.84 37.11
C ARG A 1007 -27.19 -12.49 36.93
N HIS A 1008 -26.95 -13.08 35.76
CA HIS A 1008 -25.77 -13.86 35.48
C HIS A 1008 -24.51 -12.99 35.56
N LEU A 1009 -24.54 -11.82 34.92
CA LEU A 1009 -23.47 -10.83 34.99
C LEU A 1009 -23.18 -10.41 36.44
N ILE A 1010 -24.20 -10.13 37.24
CA ILE A 1010 -24.02 -9.73 38.65
C ILE A 1010 -23.53 -10.91 39.51
N ALA A 1011 -24.03 -12.12 39.29
CA ALA A 1011 -23.57 -13.31 40.00
C ALA A 1011 -22.08 -13.59 39.72
N HIS A 1012 -21.65 -13.44 38.46
CA HIS A 1012 -20.25 -13.55 38.06
C HIS A 1012 -19.41 -12.43 38.66
N LEU A 1013 -19.89 -11.20 38.64
CA LEU A 1013 -19.23 -10.06 39.28
C LEU A 1013 -18.98 -10.33 40.77
N VAL A 1014 -20.01 -10.75 41.50
CA VAL A 1014 -19.91 -11.09 42.93
C VAL A 1014 -18.91 -12.22 43.18
N THR A 1015 -18.94 -13.27 42.34
CA THR A 1015 -18.05 -14.43 42.52
C THR A 1015 -16.59 -14.08 42.25
N LEU A 1016 -16.31 -13.30 41.20
CA LEU A 1016 -14.97 -12.84 40.89
C LEU A 1016 -14.42 -11.92 41.98
N LEU A 1017 -15.27 -11.06 42.56
CA LEU A 1017 -14.89 -10.17 43.66
C LEU A 1017 -14.62 -10.93 44.97
N ASP A 1018 -15.40 -11.97 45.32
CA ASP A 1018 -15.13 -12.83 46.49
C ASP A 1018 -13.82 -13.63 46.33
N GLY A 1019 -13.54 -14.13 45.12
CA GLY A 1019 -12.28 -14.82 44.79
C GLY A 1019 -11.04 -13.95 45.03
N GLN A 1020 -11.11 -12.65 44.71
CA GLN A 1020 -10.01 -11.72 44.93
C GLN A 1020 -9.70 -11.48 46.42
N GLU A 1021 -10.72 -11.35 47.28
CA GLU A 1021 -10.50 -11.12 48.71
C GLU A 1021 -9.86 -12.31 49.42
N ARG A 1022 -10.22 -13.54 49.05
CA ARG A 1022 -9.65 -14.78 49.61
C ARG A 1022 -8.16 -14.98 49.26
N SER A 1023 -7.69 -14.34 48.19
CA SER A 1023 -6.31 -14.43 47.69
C SER A 1023 -5.34 -13.40 48.29
N LYS A 1024 -5.81 -12.46 49.13
CA LYS A 1024 -4.93 -11.53 49.85
C LYS A 1024 -4.03 -12.34 50.81
N PRO A 1025 -2.69 -12.23 50.72
CA PRO A 1025 -1.81 -12.85 51.69
C PRO A 1025 -2.13 -12.21 53.04
N ARG A 1026 -2.34 -13.04 54.07
CA ARG A 1026 -2.34 -12.54 55.44
C ARG A 1026 -1.04 -11.77 55.61
N GLN A 1027 -1.11 -10.45 55.75
CA GLN A 1027 0.04 -9.67 56.19
C GLN A 1027 0.47 -10.30 57.52
N GLY A 1028 1.60 -11.00 57.49
CA GLY A 1028 2.24 -11.48 58.70
C GLY A 1028 2.62 -10.26 59.50
N ASN A 1029 2.03 -10.09 60.68
CA ASN A 1029 2.56 -9.20 61.69
C ASN A 1029 4.00 -9.62 62.00
N GLY A 1030 4.96 -8.90 61.45
CA GLY A 1030 6.32 -8.86 61.97
C GLY A 1030 6.38 -7.76 63.03
N ALA A 1031 6.45 -8.21 64.30
CA ALA A 1031 6.78 -7.50 65.54
C ALA A 1031 6.01 -6.22 65.87
#